data_AF-A0A2E8GW19-F1
#
_entry.id   AF-A0A2E8GW19-F1
#
_cell.length_a   1.000
_cell.length_b   1.000
_cell.length_c   1.000
_cell.angle_alpha   90.00
_cell.angle_beta   90.00
_cell.angle_gamma   90.00
#
_symmetry.space_group_name_H-M   'P 1'
#
loop_
_entity.id
_entity.type
_entity.pdbx_description
1 polymer ?
#
loop_
_entity_poly.entity_id
_entity_poly.type
_entity_poly.pdbx_seq_one_letter_code
_entity_poly.pdbx_strand_id
1 'polypeptide(L)'
;MKKKFHNSSGSVAPLAILFTFLSMLLIAAYLGQSSTIATMEKYRFAELRAQYVAEAGLNREAVDYLPYLDADTTILVGKQGMEFGEDSDGDPLGVYKNISCYTQLMDGSTRKEFVAKSTGEVNYASTVGSTVTVQKTVFMSMVPSGFEEFMYFTNDEEPFGPNPSSFVSFGDGDELEGRVHTNSPTVTFSEWGCPEFTGTFTVTEPISYEGDTGCLDEMEDEDGVSIIDTVESIIFPPDNSIGILKANATRVFTADDMITFSPTQKDTLIMTEIEFDESGGFWATQWWYLVPPVVEDASTSIGFYYDSIEVAAPFSPIEPYSLGLVLADGTDAYDPVENYDNAVWLYVSTNDINGNDNTAAMSTFESNDVVSIESEVDPDKKVDFTILNSNQVSSFLWRLQINTFLPINYEGPPGIGFLEDEPVTLSRQGSSSTLNAHVPFNEYQYFHNHSEPTGFGGPNENTICQADGFQHFDFRYWLCNDRYSVNGCYEDLNGDGEYDENEDKSFVLFQRTFFPYSGPEVIYIKGGQVLVHGTVKGAYTVVTDYVIEYRRHDNPIIVDQIWGNIWLIDDIRYEDSNTSSSYLTDGEVMHPDDGGTDNVLGLVAGSNIIIANTTPNGARNRYLNPSSRHIVINGALMALQGAFISHYWQNSVQSGQCFYCAQPNPGDVWENSLGDGRGGHRNPVRDEGLPGAYTNNQDNRGKVNLWGSIVQQERGYMMRNNPGPYTSGDIGYEKNYHYDYNLLDNPPPYYPDQSTVSGVIVLKIKSYGTQPGS
;
A
#
# COMPACT_ATOMS: atom_id res chain seq x y z
N MET A 1 86.52 -27.35 -96.48
CA MET A 1 85.92 -26.06 -96.06
C MET A 1 85.41 -26.20 -94.63
N LYS A 2 85.89 -25.35 -93.71
CA LYS A 2 85.56 -25.34 -92.27
C LYS A 2 84.12 -24.86 -92.04
N LYS A 3 83.29 -25.62 -91.31
CA LYS A 3 82.05 -25.10 -90.68
C LYS A 3 82.42 -24.49 -89.32
N LYS A 4 82.14 -23.20 -89.15
CA LYS A 4 82.20 -22.48 -87.87
C LYS A 4 80.84 -22.59 -87.16
N PHE A 5 80.86 -23.03 -85.91
CA PHE A 5 79.75 -22.85 -84.97
C PHE A 5 79.69 -21.38 -84.51
N HIS A 6 78.48 -20.81 -84.44
CA HIS A 6 78.20 -19.48 -83.89
C HIS A 6 77.66 -19.65 -82.47
N ASN A 7 78.21 -18.91 -81.51
CA ASN A 7 77.81 -18.90 -80.09
C ASN A 7 76.76 -17.80 -79.84
N SER A 8 75.91 -18.02 -78.84
CA SER A 8 74.73 -17.20 -78.46
C SER A 8 75.09 -15.86 -77.80
N SER A 9 74.15 -14.89 -77.86
CA SER A 9 74.09 -13.76 -76.92
C SER A 9 72.81 -13.89 -76.08
N GLY A 10 72.91 -14.61 -74.96
CA GLY A 10 71.79 -14.86 -74.05
C GLY A 10 71.59 -13.70 -73.07
N SER A 11 70.38 -13.12 -73.04
CA SER A 11 69.93 -12.18 -71.98
C SER A 11 69.54 -12.89 -70.68
N VAL A 12 70.06 -14.10 -70.45
CA VAL A 12 69.67 -14.96 -69.33
C VAL A 12 70.20 -14.43 -68.00
N ALA A 13 71.41 -13.86 -67.99
CA ALA A 13 72.04 -13.38 -66.75
C ALA A 13 71.37 -12.14 -66.14
N PRO A 14 71.04 -11.06 -66.88
CA PRO A 14 70.34 -9.90 -66.31
C PRO A 14 68.91 -10.23 -65.86
N LEU A 15 68.22 -11.10 -66.60
CA LEU A 15 66.86 -11.54 -66.27
C LEU A 15 66.85 -12.40 -65.00
N ALA A 16 67.82 -13.31 -64.86
CA ALA A 16 67.99 -14.12 -63.65
C ALA A 16 68.28 -13.24 -62.41
N ILE A 17 69.14 -12.22 -62.55
CA ILE A 17 69.42 -11.27 -61.47
C ILE A 17 68.15 -10.49 -61.08
N LEU A 18 67.39 -9.99 -62.06
CA LEU A 18 66.11 -9.31 -61.81
C LEU A 18 65.11 -10.22 -61.07
N PHE A 19 64.93 -11.47 -61.51
CA PHE A 19 64.06 -12.43 -60.84
C PHE A 19 64.54 -12.80 -59.44
N THR A 20 65.86 -12.87 -59.18
CA THR A 20 66.38 -13.06 -57.82
C THR A 20 66.14 -11.86 -56.91
N PHE A 21 66.27 -10.62 -57.42
CA PHE A 21 65.93 -9.42 -56.66
C PHE A 21 64.43 -9.33 -56.39
N LEU A 22 63.58 -9.62 -57.39
CA LEU A 22 62.14 -9.64 -57.22
C LEU A 22 61.70 -10.72 -56.22
N SER A 23 62.32 -11.91 -56.28
CA SER A 23 62.10 -12.99 -55.32
C SER A 23 62.53 -12.60 -53.90
N MET A 24 63.69 -11.97 -53.72
CA MET A 24 64.12 -11.46 -52.41
C MET A 24 63.17 -10.38 -51.87
N LEU A 25 62.68 -9.47 -52.73
CA LEU A 25 61.70 -8.45 -52.33
C LEU A 25 60.37 -9.08 -51.92
N LEU A 26 59.89 -10.10 -52.66
CA LEU A 26 58.68 -10.85 -52.30
C LEU A 26 58.85 -11.62 -50.98
N ILE A 27 60.02 -12.24 -50.76
CA ILE A 27 60.34 -12.93 -49.50
C ILE A 27 60.40 -11.93 -48.33
N ALA A 28 61.06 -10.78 -48.52
CA ALA A 28 61.15 -9.73 -47.50
C ALA A 28 59.76 -9.13 -47.17
N ALA A 29 58.94 -8.88 -48.18
CA ALA A 29 57.56 -8.40 -48.00
C ALA A 29 56.71 -9.44 -47.27
N TYR A 30 56.81 -10.72 -47.64
CA TYR A 30 56.11 -11.82 -46.98
C TYR A 30 56.54 -11.99 -45.51
N LEU A 31 57.85 -11.92 -45.23
CA LEU A 31 58.37 -11.97 -43.86
C LEU A 31 57.92 -10.77 -43.01
N GLY A 32 57.90 -9.58 -43.61
CA GLY A 32 57.36 -8.38 -42.95
C GLY A 32 55.87 -8.51 -42.62
N GLN A 33 55.07 -9.00 -43.58
CA GLN A 33 53.65 -9.28 -43.37
C GLN A 33 53.43 -10.34 -42.28
N SER A 34 54.17 -11.44 -42.34
CA SER A 34 54.09 -12.54 -41.37
C SER A 34 54.47 -12.09 -39.95
N SER A 35 55.52 -11.27 -39.80
CA SER A 35 55.93 -10.70 -38.52
C SER A 35 54.87 -9.73 -37.96
N THR A 36 54.26 -8.92 -38.83
CA THR A 36 53.18 -8.00 -38.46
C THR A 36 51.95 -8.79 -37.99
N ILE A 37 51.53 -9.81 -38.74
CA ILE A 37 50.43 -10.70 -38.37
C ILE A 37 50.72 -11.39 -37.03
N ALA A 38 51.91 -11.96 -36.84
CA ALA A 38 52.28 -12.61 -35.59
C ALA A 38 52.26 -11.66 -34.39
N THR A 39 52.65 -10.39 -34.58
CA THR A 39 52.60 -9.37 -33.52
C THR A 39 51.17 -8.97 -33.19
N MET A 40 50.31 -8.81 -34.21
CA MET A 40 48.88 -8.54 -34.01
C MET A 40 48.17 -9.70 -33.30
N GLU A 41 48.46 -10.95 -33.67
CA GLU A 41 47.87 -12.12 -33.01
C GLU A 41 48.31 -12.25 -31.55
N LYS A 42 49.58 -11.97 -31.23
CA LYS A 42 50.04 -11.90 -29.83
C LYS A 42 49.32 -10.83 -29.03
N TYR A 43 49.11 -9.65 -29.63
CA TYR A 43 48.37 -8.56 -28.98
C TYR A 43 46.91 -8.94 -28.75
N ARG A 44 46.22 -9.48 -29.77
CA ARG A 44 44.82 -9.96 -29.66
C ARG A 44 44.66 -11.03 -28.58
N PHE A 45 45.60 -11.97 -28.52
CA PHE A 45 45.59 -13.00 -27.49
C PHE A 45 45.80 -12.40 -26.09
N ALA A 46 46.74 -11.46 -25.93
CA ALA A 46 46.96 -10.74 -24.67
C ALA A 46 45.74 -9.91 -24.28
N GLU A 47 45.02 -9.34 -25.25
CA GLU A 47 43.79 -8.58 -25.05
C GLU A 47 42.65 -9.46 -24.51
N LEU A 48 42.42 -10.62 -25.13
CA LEU A 48 41.44 -11.62 -24.66
C LEU A 48 41.82 -12.16 -23.28
N ARG A 49 43.11 -12.44 -23.04
CA ARG A 49 43.63 -12.90 -21.74
C ARG A 49 43.45 -11.82 -20.67
N ALA A 50 43.69 -10.55 -20.99
CA ALA A 50 43.49 -9.43 -20.08
C ALA A 50 42.01 -9.23 -19.75
N GLN A 51 41.12 -9.36 -20.74
CA GLN A 51 39.69 -9.36 -20.50
C GLN A 51 39.31 -10.50 -19.56
N TYR A 52 39.65 -11.74 -19.88
CA TYR A 52 39.34 -12.91 -19.05
C TYR A 52 39.81 -12.77 -17.58
N VAL A 53 41.03 -12.26 -17.37
CA VAL A 53 41.56 -11.98 -16.02
C VAL A 53 40.75 -10.89 -15.32
N ALA A 54 40.32 -9.85 -16.04
CA ALA A 54 39.46 -8.80 -15.49
C ALA A 54 38.10 -9.35 -15.03
N GLU A 55 37.48 -10.19 -15.87
CA GLU A 55 36.20 -10.87 -15.60
C GLU A 55 36.30 -11.78 -14.38
N ALA A 56 37.42 -12.51 -14.25
CA ALA A 56 37.68 -13.34 -13.08
C ALA A 56 37.78 -12.53 -11.78
N GLY A 57 38.45 -11.37 -11.81
CA GLY A 57 38.51 -10.48 -10.64
C GLY A 57 37.13 -9.95 -10.25
N LEU A 58 36.31 -9.60 -11.23
CA LEU A 58 34.96 -9.10 -11.03
C LEU A 58 34.05 -10.19 -10.41
N ASN A 59 34.08 -11.41 -10.94
CA ASN A 59 33.30 -12.52 -10.39
C ASN A 59 33.77 -12.98 -9.00
N ARG A 60 35.08 -12.96 -8.74
CA ARG A 60 35.65 -13.49 -7.49
C ARG A 60 35.57 -12.53 -6.32
N GLU A 61 35.69 -11.23 -6.57
CA GLU A 61 35.78 -10.23 -5.52
C GLU A 61 34.52 -9.34 -5.46
N ALA A 62 33.97 -8.95 -6.60
CA ALA A 62 32.93 -7.91 -6.64
C ALA A 62 31.50 -8.47 -6.55
N VAL A 63 31.17 -9.54 -7.28
CA VAL A 63 29.80 -10.10 -7.36
C VAL A 63 29.24 -10.43 -5.98
N ASP A 64 30.00 -11.16 -5.16
CA ASP A 64 29.57 -11.57 -3.83
C ASP A 64 29.48 -10.39 -2.84
N TYR A 65 30.15 -9.27 -3.14
CA TYR A 65 30.17 -8.09 -2.29
C TYR A 65 29.09 -7.06 -2.63
N LEU A 66 28.65 -6.97 -3.90
CA LEU A 66 27.69 -5.96 -4.35
C LEU A 66 26.40 -5.90 -3.52
N PRO A 67 25.77 -7.03 -3.13
CA PRO A 67 24.58 -7.00 -2.29
C PRO A 67 24.80 -6.39 -0.88
N TYR A 68 26.04 -6.41 -0.39
CA TYR A 68 26.43 -5.93 0.94
C TYR A 68 27.03 -4.52 0.93
N LEU A 69 26.95 -3.81 -0.20
CA LEU A 69 27.56 -2.50 -0.36
C LEU A 69 26.87 -1.47 0.54
N ASP A 70 27.60 -0.97 1.55
CA ASP A 70 27.12 -0.01 2.55
C ASP A 70 27.64 1.42 2.34
N ALA A 71 28.65 1.60 1.49
CA ALA A 71 29.29 2.87 1.18
C ALA A 71 29.11 3.28 -0.29
N ASP A 72 29.12 4.59 -0.56
CA ASP A 72 28.95 5.15 -1.90
C ASP A 72 29.98 4.60 -2.91
N THR A 73 31.20 4.29 -2.48
CA THR A 73 32.22 3.64 -3.30
C THR A 73 33.22 2.88 -2.43
N THR A 74 33.40 1.59 -2.71
CA THR A 74 34.37 0.71 -2.05
C THR A 74 35.38 0.17 -3.06
N ILE A 75 36.67 0.25 -2.73
CA ILE A 75 37.76 -0.37 -3.50
C ILE A 75 38.16 -1.67 -2.81
N LEU A 76 37.87 -2.80 -3.43
CA LEU A 76 38.18 -4.13 -2.90
C LEU A 76 39.63 -4.53 -3.17
N VAL A 77 40.11 -4.28 -4.39
CA VAL A 77 41.49 -4.58 -4.79
C VAL A 77 42.15 -3.33 -5.36
N GLY A 78 43.22 -2.89 -4.70
CA GLY A 78 43.98 -1.71 -5.08
C GLY A 78 44.86 -1.92 -6.31
N LYS A 79 45.74 -0.94 -6.55
CA LYS A 79 46.61 -0.88 -7.75
C LYS A 79 47.64 -2.00 -7.85
N GLN A 80 47.99 -2.67 -6.74
CA GLN A 80 48.94 -3.78 -6.74
C GLN A 80 48.36 -5.04 -7.41
N GLY A 81 47.04 -5.23 -7.34
CA GLY A 81 46.35 -6.36 -7.94
C GLY A 81 46.65 -7.72 -7.31
N MET A 82 45.98 -8.75 -7.79
CA MET A 82 46.22 -10.15 -7.42
C MET A 82 46.39 -11.01 -8.67
N GLU A 83 47.31 -11.98 -8.60
CA GLU A 83 47.57 -12.92 -9.69
C GLU A 83 46.41 -13.91 -9.84
N PHE A 84 46.06 -14.26 -11.09
CA PHE A 84 44.96 -15.16 -11.40
C PHE A 84 45.37 -16.24 -12.38
N GLY A 85 44.98 -17.49 -12.09
CA GLY A 85 45.17 -18.67 -12.93
C GLY A 85 46.64 -19.05 -13.11
N GLU A 86 46.88 -20.24 -13.66
CA GLU A 86 48.22 -20.72 -14.04
C GLU A 86 48.16 -21.25 -15.48
N ASP A 87 49.19 -21.00 -16.28
CA ASP A 87 49.34 -21.63 -17.58
C ASP A 87 50.00 -23.01 -17.48
N SER A 88 50.25 -23.66 -18.62
CA SER A 88 50.83 -25.01 -18.66
C SER A 88 52.23 -25.12 -18.05
N ASP A 89 52.91 -23.99 -17.89
CA ASP A 89 54.26 -23.89 -17.32
C ASP A 89 54.23 -23.44 -15.84
N GLY A 90 53.04 -23.18 -15.28
CA GLY A 90 52.82 -22.75 -13.89
C GLY A 90 52.94 -21.24 -13.68
N ASP A 91 53.02 -20.44 -14.74
CA ASP A 91 53.09 -18.98 -14.65
C ASP A 91 51.68 -18.36 -14.60
N PRO A 92 51.49 -17.22 -13.90
CA PRO A 92 50.16 -16.65 -13.72
C PRO A 92 49.51 -16.17 -15.04
N LEU A 93 48.21 -16.42 -15.21
CA LEU A 93 47.48 -15.93 -16.39
C LEU A 93 47.43 -14.41 -16.46
N GLY A 94 47.48 -13.69 -15.35
CA GLY A 94 47.62 -12.24 -15.33
C GLY A 94 47.33 -11.69 -13.95
N VAL A 95 47.18 -10.38 -13.86
CA VAL A 95 46.86 -9.68 -12.61
C VAL A 95 45.56 -8.91 -12.78
N TYR A 96 44.55 -9.17 -11.94
CA TYR A 96 43.40 -8.27 -11.85
C TYR A 96 43.63 -7.22 -10.76
N LYS A 97 43.18 -5.99 -10.99
CA LYS A 97 43.39 -4.83 -10.11
C LYS A 97 42.32 -3.77 -10.28
N ASN A 98 42.36 -2.76 -9.40
CA ASN A 98 41.42 -1.64 -9.38
C ASN A 98 39.96 -2.10 -9.34
N ILE A 99 39.67 -3.07 -8.48
CA ILE A 99 38.30 -3.55 -8.31
C ILE A 99 37.55 -2.56 -7.43
N SER A 100 36.52 -1.93 -7.99
CA SER A 100 35.70 -0.94 -7.29
C SER A 100 34.22 -1.25 -7.46
N CYS A 101 33.47 -1.16 -6.37
CA CYS A 101 32.02 -1.27 -6.33
C CYS A 101 31.42 0.07 -5.88
N TYR A 102 30.33 0.50 -6.50
CA TYR A 102 29.61 1.73 -6.14
C TYR A 102 28.13 1.63 -6.52
N THR A 103 27.30 2.50 -5.95
CA THR A 103 25.91 2.65 -6.37
C THR A 103 25.69 3.97 -7.10
N GLN A 104 24.71 4.01 -8.00
CA GLN A 104 24.26 5.24 -8.67
C GLN A 104 22.74 5.19 -8.88
N LEU A 105 22.06 6.35 -8.81
CA LEU A 105 20.62 6.40 -9.12
C LEU A 105 20.42 6.17 -10.62
N MET A 106 19.40 5.39 -10.98
CA MET A 106 19.01 5.23 -12.38
C MET A 106 18.28 6.49 -12.87
N ASP A 107 18.60 6.94 -14.09
CA ASP A 107 17.94 8.09 -14.69
C ASP A 107 16.43 7.85 -14.80
N GLY A 108 15.62 8.77 -14.26
CA GLY A 108 14.15 8.68 -14.30
C GLY A 108 13.52 7.66 -13.34
N SER A 109 14.32 6.98 -12.50
CA SER A 109 13.84 5.94 -11.58
C SER A 109 14.18 6.28 -10.13
N THR A 110 13.49 5.64 -9.20
CA THR A 110 13.79 5.68 -7.76
C THR A 110 14.80 4.60 -7.34
N ARG A 111 15.14 3.66 -8.24
CA ARG A 111 16.08 2.57 -7.97
C ARG A 111 17.54 2.96 -8.16
N LYS A 112 18.39 2.35 -7.34
CA LYS A 112 19.85 2.42 -7.46
C LYS A 112 20.37 1.23 -8.27
N GLU A 113 21.30 1.51 -9.17
CA GLU A 113 22.10 0.52 -9.88
C GLU A 113 23.40 0.27 -9.11
N PHE A 114 23.76 -1.00 -8.95
CA PHE A 114 24.98 -1.49 -8.30
C PHE A 114 26.01 -1.81 -9.37
N VAL A 115 27.12 -1.08 -9.40
CA VAL A 115 28.13 -1.20 -10.46
C VAL A 115 29.45 -1.68 -9.89
N ALA A 116 30.03 -2.71 -10.52
CA ALA A 116 31.39 -3.14 -10.26
C ALA A 116 32.27 -2.98 -11.51
N LYS A 117 33.53 -2.62 -11.28
CA LYS A 117 34.57 -2.51 -12.32
C LYS A 117 35.80 -3.30 -11.93
N SER A 118 36.47 -3.89 -12.90
CA SER A 118 37.72 -4.64 -12.72
C SER A 118 38.65 -4.41 -13.91
N THR A 119 39.95 -4.22 -13.64
CA THR A 119 40.98 -4.11 -14.69
C THR A 119 41.88 -5.33 -14.68
N GLY A 120 41.93 -6.08 -15.77
CA GLY A 120 42.90 -7.15 -15.99
C GLY A 120 44.14 -6.63 -16.70
N GLU A 121 45.31 -7.06 -16.23
CA GLU A 121 46.63 -6.73 -16.79
C GLU A 121 47.37 -8.00 -17.18
N VAL A 122 47.85 -8.05 -18.43
CA VAL A 122 48.65 -9.14 -18.97
C VAL A 122 49.92 -8.59 -19.59
N ASN A 123 51.04 -9.25 -19.29
CA ASN A 123 52.34 -8.92 -19.84
C ASN A 123 52.76 -10.00 -20.85
N TYR A 124 53.25 -9.60 -22.03
CA TYR A 124 53.84 -10.52 -22.99
C TYR A 124 55.14 -9.98 -23.60
N ALA A 125 56.03 -10.88 -24.01
CA ALA A 125 57.27 -10.50 -24.69
C ALA A 125 57.02 -10.21 -26.17
N SER A 126 57.39 -9.00 -26.61
CA SER A 126 57.37 -8.61 -28.00
C SER A 126 58.33 -9.46 -28.84
N THR A 127 58.16 -9.42 -30.17
CA THR A 127 59.09 -10.03 -31.13
C THR A 127 60.53 -9.48 -31.03
N VAL A 128 60.74 -8.38 -30.29
CA VAL A 128 62.03 -7.72 -30.06
C VAL A 128 62.56 -7.94 -28.63
N GLY A 129 61.86 -8.73 -27.80
CA GLY A 129 62.26 -9.06 -26.42
C GLY A 129 61.88 -8.03 -25.35
N SER A 130 61.14 -6.99 -25.72
CA SER A 130 60.59 -6.01 -24.76
C SER A 130 59.26 -6.48 -24.19
N THR A 131 59.02 -6.26 -22.90
CA THR A 131 57.72 -6.55 -22.28
C THR A 131 56.69 -5.51 -22.73
N VAL A 132 55.52 -5.98 -23.18
CA VAL A 132 54.35 -5.16 -23.51
C VAL A 132 53.25 -5.49 -22.51
N THR A 133 52.69 -4.47 -21.89
CA THR A 133 51.57 -4.57 -20.94
C THR A 133 50.28 -4.21 -21.65
N VAL A 134 49.29 -5.11 -21.58
CA VAL A 134 47.93 -4.90 -22.10
C VAL A 134 46.98 -4.88 -20.92
N GLN A 135 46.09 -3.88 -20.90
CA GLN A 135 45.07 -3.74 -19.88
C GLN A 135 43.68 -3.72 -20.50
N LYS A 136 42.73 -4.39 -19.85
CA LYS A 136 41.31 -4.33 -20.19
C LYS A 136 40.49 -4.10 -18.94
N THR A 137 39.53 -3.18 -19.05
CA THR A 137 38.57 -2.91 -17.98
C THR A 137 37.22 -3.47 -18.39
N VAL A 138 36.67 -4.29 -17.50
CA VAL A 138 35.31 -4.81 -17.61
C VAL A 138 34.47 -4.20 -16.50
N PHE A 139 33.18 -4.10 -16.76
CA PHE A 139 32.21 -3.69 -15.78
C PHE A 139 31.02 -4.63 -15.79
N MET A 140 30.33 -4.67 -14.66
CA MET A 140 28.98 -5.21 -14.57
C MET A 140 28.11 -4.20 -13.85
N SER A 141 26.83 -4.21 -14.19
CA SER A 141 25.82 -3.55 -13.39
C SER A 141 24.71 -4.51 -13.03
N MET A 142 24.22 -4.35 -11.81
CA MET A 142 23.14 -5.10 -11.22
C MET A 142 22.07 -4.16 -10.69
N VAL A 143 20.82 -4.61 -10.66
CA VAL A 143 19.69 -3.89 -10.07
C VAL A 143 18.99 -4.77 -9.05
N PRO A 144 18.37 -4.17 -8.02
CA PRO A 144 17.48 -4.90 -7.13
C PRO A 144 16.39 -5.64 -7.90
N SER A 145 16.15 -6.88 -7.49
CA SER A 145 14.99 -7.67 -7.90
C SER A 145 13.86 -7.35 -6.93
N GLY A 146 12.78 -6.74 -7.40
CA GLY A 146 11.61 -6.52 -6.55
C GLY A 146 10.50 -7.51 -6.78
N PHE A 147 9.42 -7.33 -6.03
CA PHE A 147 8.25 -8.20 -6.13
C PHE A 147 7.37 -7.87 -7.35
N GLU A 148 7.60 -6.75 -8.03
CA GLU A 148 6.88 -6.39 -9.25
C GLU A 148 7.09 -7.37 -10.40
N GLU A 149 8.13 -8.21 -10.34
CA GLU A 149 8.44 -9.19 -11.40
C GLU A 149 7.46 -10.37 -11.48
N PHE A 150 6.66 -10.56 -10.44
CA PHE A 150 5.68 -11.64 -10.37
C PHE A 150 4.35 -11.12 -10.87
N MET A 151 3.75 -11.82 -11.83
CA MET A 151 2.33 -11.64 -12.09
C MET A 151 1.51 -12.01 -10.86
N TYR A 152 1.87 -13.14 -10.26
CA TYR A 152 1.22 -13.66 -9.07
C TYR A 152 2.27 -14.23 -8.14
N PHE A 153 2.37 -13.66 -6.95
CA PHE A 153 3.13 -14.14 -5.83
C PHE A 153 2.18 -14.37 -4.66
N THR A 154 2.21 -15.55 -4.07
CA THR A 154 1.58 -15.79 -2.77
C THR A 154 2.57 -16.42 -1.80
N ASN A 155 2.57 -15.92 -0.56
CA ASN A 155 3.39 -16.55 0.48
C ASN A 155 2.78 -17.88 0.95
N ASP A 156 1.45 -17.98 0.97
CA ASP A 156 0.73 -19.22 1.23
C ASP A 156 -0.49 -19.32 0.30
N GLU A 157 -0.82 -20.54 -0.13
CA GLU A 157 -2.02 -20.81 -0.95
C GLU A 157 -3.24 -21.09 -0.05
N GLU A 158 -3.10 -20.98 1.28
CA GLU A 158 -4.25 -21.02 2.18
C GLU A 158 -5.30 -19.95 1.81
N PRO A 159 -6.59 -20.30 1.90
CA PRO A 159 -7.68 -19.41 1.52
C PRO A 159 -7.85 -18.25 2.50
N PHE A 160 -7.79 -17.03 2.00
CA PHE A 160 -7.90 -15.81 2.80
C PHE A 160 -9.28 -15.13 2.70
N GLY A 161 -9.74 -14.60 3.84
CA GLY A 161 -10.91 -13.73 3.97
C GLY A 161 -12.08 -14.36 4.72
N PRO A 162 -13.19 -13.64 4.89
CA PRO A 162 -14.23 -14.03 5.83
C PRO A 162 -14.86 -15.40 5.57
N ASN A 163 -14.87 -16.24 6.61
CA ASN A 163 -15.35 -17.62 6.55
C ASN A 163 -14.73 -18.39 5.37
N PRO A 164 -13.41 -18.59 5.38
CA PRO A 164 -12.73 -19.27 4.29
C PRO A 164 -13.18 -20.74 4.23
N SER A 165 -13.23 -21.32 3.02
CA SER A 165 -13.46 -22.77 2.89
C SER A 165 -12.20 -23.55 3.24
N SER A 166 -12.29 -24.88 3.33
CA SER A 166 -11.13 -25.72 3.67
C SER A 166 -10.10 -25.88 2.54
N PHE A 167 -10.37 -25.36 1.35
CA PHE A 167 -9.44 -25.39 0.22
C PHE A 167 -9.77 -24.31 -0.83
N VAL A 168 -8.77 -23.99 -1.65
CA VAL A 168 -8.81 -23.22 -2.90
C VAL A 168 -8.00 -23.98 -3.96
N SER A 169 -8.34 -23.84 -5.24
CA SER A 169 -7.64 -24.54 -6.31
C SER A 169 -7.43 -23.67 -7.54
N PHE A 170 -6.45 -24.02 -8.36
CA PHE A 170 -6.31 -23.46 -9.72
C PHE A 170 -7.09 -24.31 -10.71
N GLY A 171 -7.86 -23.72 -11.62
CA GLY A 171 -8.65 -24.46 -12.61
C GLY A 171 -8.78 -23.76 -13.95
N ASP A 172 -9.66 -24.28 -14.82
CA ASP A 172 -9.89 -23.83 -16.22
C ASP A 172 -10.14 -22.33 -16.40
N GLY A 173 -10.61 -21.64 -15.37
CA GLY A 173 -10.85 -20.18 -15.41
C GLY A 173 -9.68 -19.33 -14.92
N ASP A 174 -8.56 -19.94 -14.52
CA ASP A 174 -7.36 -19.25 -14.08
C ASP A 174 -6.35 -19.16 -15.24
N GLU A 175 -6.39 -18.03 -15.94
CA GLU A 175 -5.41 -17.65 -16.97
C GLU A 175 -4.46 -16.61 -16.35
N LEU A 176 -3.17 -16.94 -16.22
CA LEU A 176 -2.17 -16.04 -15.66
C LEU A 176 -0.97 -15.89 -16.61
N GLU A 177 -0.81 -14.68 -17.13
CA GLU A 177 0.31 -14.34 -17.99
C GLU A 177 1.53 -13.89 -17.19
N GLY A 178 2.73 -14.36 -17.51
CA GLY A 178 3.96 -13.96 -16.81
C GLY A 178 4.36 -14.88 -15.65
N ARG A 179 5.24 -14.41 -14.77
CA ARG A 179 5.87 -15.26 -13.74
C ARG A 179 4.93 -15.47 -12.56
N VAL A 180 4.67 -16.74 -12.24
CA VAL A 180 3.87 -17.17 -11.09
C VAL A 180 4.79 -17.77 -10.03
N HIS A 181 4.58 -17.42 -8.76
CA HIS A 181 5.34 -17.96 -7.65
C HIS A 181 4.45 -18.27 -6.45
N THR A 182 4.74 -19.37 -5.78
CA THR A 182 4.17 -19.68 -4.46
C THR A 182 5.21 -20.26 -3.51
N ASN A 183 5.24 -19.71 -2.29
CA ASN A 183 5.98 -20.27 -1.17
C ASN A 183 5.22 -21.40 -0.46
N SER A 184 3.95 -21.63 -0.83
CA SER A 184 3.10 -22.61 -0.17
C SER A 184 3.69 -24.02 -0.27
N PRO A 185 3.62 -24.83 0.80
CA PRO A 185 4.00 -26.24 0.75
C PRO A 185 3.03 -27.08 -0.08
N THR A 186 1.84 -26.57 -0.40
CA THR A 186 0.81 -27.29 -1.15
C THR A 186 0.18 -26.41 -2.22
N VAL A 187 0.05 -26.96 -3.44
CA VAL A 187 -0.71 -26.37 -4.54
C VAL A 187 -1.82 -27.33 -4.95
N THR A 188 -3.05 -26.85 -5.05
CA THR A 188 -4.21 -27.68 -5.42
C THR A 188 -4.72 -27.31 -6.80
N PHE A 189 -4.93 -28.30 -7.65
CA PHE A 189 -5.57 -28.15 -8.96
C PHE A 189 -7.01 -28.62 -8.93
N SER A 190 -7.86 -27.96 -9.71
CA SER A 190 -9.28 -28.28 -9.83
C SER A 190 -9.47 -29.61 -10.55
N GLU A 191 -10.48 -30.39 -10.13
CA GLU A 191 -10.93 -31.59 -10.86
C GLU A 191 -11.72 -31.26 -12.14
N TRP A 192 -11.89 -29.97 -12.45
CA TRP A 192 -12.74 -29.47 -13.54
C TRP A 192 -11.94 -28.58 -14.51
N GLY A 193 -10.82 -29.11 -14.99
CA GLY A 193 -9.93 -28.44 -15.95
C GLY A 193 -8.75 -27.73 -15.29
N CYS A 194 -7.73 -27.46 -16.08
CA CYS A 194 -6.41 -27.01 -15.64
C CYS A 194 -6.20 -25.51 -15.88
N PRO A 195 -5.41 -24.82 -15.05
CA PRO A 195 -5.06 -23.42 -15.30
C PRO A 195 -4.16 -23.27 -16.52
N GLU A 196 -4.16 -22.08 -17.11
CA GLU A 196 -3.23 -21.71 -18.18
C GLU A 196 -2.18 -20.74 -17.62
N PHE A 197 -0.91 -21.17 -17.63
CA PHE A 197 0.24 -20.35 -17.27
C PHE A 197 1.12 -20.15 -18.50
N THR A 198 1.28 -18.90 -18.95
CA THR A 198 2.09 -18.59 -20.13
C THR A 198 3.53 -18.15 -19.81
N GLY A 199 3.85 -17.96 -18.52
CA GLY A 199 5.20 -17.72 -18.03
C GLY A 199 5.73 -18.84 -17.12
N THR A 200 6.81 -18.56 -16.39
CA THR A 200 7.42 -19.55 -15.50
C THR A 200 6.60 -19.72 -14.22
N PHE A 201 6.40 -20.99 -13.80
CA PHE A 201 5.76 -21.31 -12.53
C PHE A 201 6.81 -21.79 -11.53
N THR A 202 7.08 -20.98 -10.50
CA THR A 202 8.11 -21.28 -9.50
C THR A 202 7.50 -21.66 -8.16
N VAL A 203 8.01 -22.74 -7.55
CA VAL A 203 7.52 -23.25 -6.27
C VAL A 203 8.67 -23.41 -5.27
N THR A 204 8.36 -23.38 -3.98
CA THR A 204 9.34 -23.56 -2.91
C THR A 204 9.36 -25.01 -2.40
N GLU A 205 10.54 -25.56 -2.12
CA GLU A 205 10.69 -26.89 -1.54
C GLU A 205 10.53 -26.89 0.01
N PRO A 206 9.85 -27.88 0.61
CA PRO A 206 9.15 -29.02 -0.01
C PRO A 206 7.76 -28.64 -0.56
N ILE A 207 7.42 -29.15 -1.75
CA ILE A 207 6.12 -28.94 -2.41
C ILE A 207 5.31 -30.24 -2.57
N SER A 208 3.99 -30.13 -2.39
CA SER A 208 3.00 -31.18 -2.66
C SER A 208 1.92 -30.65 -3.61
N TYR A 209 1.44 -31.53 -4.50
CA TYR A 209 0.35 -31.22 -5.42
C TYR A 209 -0.90 -32.03 -5.06
N GLU A 210 -2.04 -31.36 -4.98
CA GLU A 210 -3.35 -31.96 -4.65
C GLU A 210 -4.37 -31.73 -5.77
N GLY A 211 -5.48 -32.48 -5.74
CA GLY A 211 -6.52 -32.44 -6.77
C GLY A 211 -6.10 -33.15 -8.06
N ASP A 212 -6.44 -32.60 -9.22
CA ASP A 212 -6.09 -33.19 -10.52
C ASP A 212 -4.62 -32.93 -10.89
N THR A 213 -3.74 -33.82 -10.43
CA THR A 213 -2.31 -33.77 -10.77
C THR A 213 -2.02 -33.96 -12.26
N GLY A 214 -3.01 -34.36 -13.08
CA GLY A 214 -2.87 -34.43 -14.54
C GLY A 214 -2.56 -33.07 -15.17
N CYS A 215 -2.92 -31.97 -14.50
CA CYS A 215 -2.59 -30.62 -14.95
C CYS A 215 -1.09 -30.34 -15.02
N LEU A 216 -0.27 -31.08 -14.25
CA LEU A 216 1.19 -30.93 -14.31
C LEU A 216 1.77 -31.35 -15.67
N ASP A 217 1.13 -32.31 -16.35
CA ASP A 217 1.53 -32.76 -17.68
C ASP A 217 1.19 -31.72 -18.77
N GLU A 218 0.30 -30.77 -18.48
CA GLU A 218 -0.08 -29.68 -19.40
C GLU A 218 0.78 -28.42 -19.18
N MET A 219 1.57 -28.37 -18.11
CA MET A 219 2.45 -27.25 -17.76
C MET A 219 3.82 -27.38 -18.45
N GLU A 220 3.80 -27.32 -19.78
CA GLU A 220 4.97 -27.33 -20.65
C GLU A 220 5.05 -26.06 -21.50
N ASP A 221 6.26 -25.63 -21.83
CA ASP A 221 6.51 -24.52 -22.75
C ASP A 221 6.32 -24.93 -24.22
N GLU A 222 6.58 -24.00 -25.16
CA GLU A 222 6.47 -24.27 -26.61
C GLU A 222 7.37 -25.42 -27.10
N ASP A 223 8.43 -25.74 -26.36
CA ASP A 223 9.39 -26.81 -26.67
C ASP A 223 9.06 -28.14 -25.95
N GLY A 224 7.97 -28.19 -25.16
CA GLY A 224 7.55 -29.37 -24.39
C GLY A 224 8.37 -29.58 -23.11
N VAL A 225 8.99 -28.54 -22.58
CA VAL A 225 9.75 -28.57 -21.31
C VAL A 225 8.87 -28.04 -20.20
N SER A 226 8.88 -28.70 -19.05
CA SER A 226 8.08 -28.24 -17.90
C SER A 226 8.44 -26.80 -17.53
N ILE A 227 7.41 -25.95 -17.39
CA ILE A 227 7.56 -24.56 -16.92
C ILE A 227 7.72 -24.46 -15.40
N ILE A 228 7.62 -25.59 -14.69
CA ILE A 228 7.72 -25.67 -13.24
C ILE A 228 9.19 -25.70 -12.83
N ASP A 229 9.59 -24.75 -12.00
CA ASP A 229 10.93 -24.69 -11.42
C ASP A 229 10.87 -24.56 -9.89
N THR A 230 11.86 -25.12 -9.22
CA THR A 230 11.95 -25.10 -7.76
C THR A 230 12.98 -24.08 -7.31
N VAL A 231 12.60 -23.17 -6.43
CA VAL A 231 13.47 -22.13 -5.87
C VAL A 231 13.48 -22.18 -4.33
N GLU A 232 14.43 -21.46 -3.72
CA GLU A 232 14.42 -21.24 -2.28
C GLU A 232 13.23 -20.32 -1.90
N SER A 233 12.72 -20.51 -0.67
CA SER A 233 11.64 -19.69 -0.15
C SER A 233 11.99 -18.20 -0.21
N ILE A 234 11.14 -17.43 -0.87
CA ILE A 234 11.26 -15.98 -0.94
C ILE A 234 10.74 -15.40 0.37
N ILE A 235 11.45 -14.47 0.99
CA ILE A 235 11.02 -13.90 2.27
C ILE A 235 9.88 -12.94 2.06
N PHE A 236 8.76 -13.22 2.71
CA PHE A 236 7.59 -12.36 2.70
C PHE A 236 6.96 -12.30 4.10
N PRO A 237 6.51 -11.12 4.58
CA PRO A 237 6.66 -9.81 3.95
C PRO A 237 8.14 -9.34 3.92
N PRO A 238 8.54 -8.51 2.93
CA PRO A 238 9.90 -8.02 2.84
C PRO A 238 10.29 -7.15 4.04
N ASP A 239 11.49 -7.38 4.58
CA ASP A 239 12.03 -6.63 5.73
C ASP A 239 12.12 -5.13 5.40
N ASN A 240 11.49 -4.29 6.23
CA ASN A 240 11.39 -2.82 6.06
C ASN A 240 10.60 -2.30 4.84
N SER A 241 9.77 -3.14 4.20
CA SER A 241 8.97 -2.79 3.01
C SER A 241 8.18 -1.49 3.15
N ILE A 242 7.35 -1.37 4.19
CA ILE A 242 6.62 -0.12 4.48
C ILE A 242 7.57 0.99 4.95
N GLY A 243 8.62 0.65 5.71
CA GLY A 243 9.54 1.62 6.29
C GLY A 243 10.27 2.46 5.23
N ILE A 244 10.70 1.84 4.13
CA ILE A 244 11.35 2.52 3.01
C ILE A 244 10.37 3.46 2.31
N LEU A 245 9.15 2.99 2.04
CA LEU A 245 8.10 3.81 1.43
C LEU A 245 7.75 5.03 2.28
N LYS A 246 7.55 4.84 3.59
CA LYS A 246 7.32 5.93 4.55
C LYS A 246 8.46 6.94 4.58
N ALA A 247 9.71 6.47 4.59
CA ALA A 247 10.89 7.33 4.64
C ALA A 247 11.08 8.17 3.36
N ASN A 248 10.54 7.71 2.23
CA ASN A 248 10.61 8.39 0.94
C ASN A 248 9.25 8.97 0.50
N ALA A 249 8.28 9.02 1.42
CA ALA A 249 6.98 9.63 1.16
C ALA A 249 7.13 11.11 0.81
N THR A 250 6.78 11.44 -0.43
CA THR A 250 6.73 12.81 -0.94
C THR A 250 5.41 13.49 -0.54
N ARG A 251 4.37 12.69 -0.26
CA ARG A 251 3.08 13.13 0.29
C ARG A 251 2.69 12.27 1.46
N VAL A 252 2.24 12.94 2.53
CA VAL A 252 1.69 12.28 3.71
C VAL A 252 0.32 12.89 3.99
N PHE A 253 -0.70 12.04 4.01
CA PHE A 253 -2.04 12.37 4.49
C PHE A 253 -2.19 11.77 5.88
N THR A 254 -2.29 12.64 6.88
CA THR A 254 -2.46 12.23 8.28
C THR A 254 -3.93 11.91 8.54
N ALA A 255 -4.21 10.73 9.04
CA ALA A 255 -5.55 10.20 9.30
C ALA A 255 -5.73 9.73 10.76
N ASP A 256 -4.68 9.87 11.59
CA ASP A 256 -4.68 9.58 13.03
C ASP A 256 -4.88 10.83 13.92
N ASP A 257 -5.09 12.02 13.34
CA ASP A 257 -5.20 13.29 14.10
C ASP A 257 -6.43 13.37 15.02
N MET A 258 -7.46 12.55 14.78
CA MET A 258 -8.68 12.48 15.59
C MET A 258 -8.74 11.26 16.51
N ILE A 259 -7.62 10.55 16.66
CA ILE A 259 -7.45 9.46 17.62
C ILE A 259 -6.76 10.06 18.85
N THR A 260 -7.51 10.13 19.94
CA THR A 260 -7.08 10.79 21.18
C THR A 260 -6.43 9.82 22.15
N PHE A 261 -6.78 8.53 22.05
CA PHE A 261 -6.45 7.48 23.01
C PHE A 261 -6.74 7.87 24.47
N SER A 262 -7.62 8.84 24.72
CA SER A 262 -8.07 9.17 26.07
C SER A 262 -9.25 8.27 26.45
N PRO A 263 -9.28 7.68 27.66
CA PRO A 263 -10.44 6.90 28.12
C PRO A 263 -11.70 7.73 28.30
N THR A 264 -11.59 9.06 28.18
CA THR A 264 -12.68 10.02 28.36
C THR A 264 -13.10 10.68 27.05
N GLN A 265 -12.47 10.34 25.92
CA GLN A 265 -12.80 10.90 24.60
C GLN A 265 -13.09 9.76 23.61
N LYS A 266 -13.98 10.04 22.67
CA LYS A 266 -14.35 9.09 21.61
C LYS A 266 -13.39 9.27 20.45
N ASP A 267 -12.75 8.18 20.04
CA ASP A 267 -11.88 8.24 18.88
C ASP A 267 -12.72 8.30 17.60
N THR A 268 -12.27 9.13 16.66
CA THR A 268 -12.85 9.23 15.33
C THR A 268 -11.78 8.89 14.31
N LEU A 269 -12.16 8.11 13.30
CA LEU A 269 -11.23 7.67 12.27
C LEU A 269 -11.36 8.54 11.03
N ILE A 270 -10.28 8.62 10.25
CA ILE A 270 -10.24 9.39 9.01
C ILE A 270 -9.95 8.42 7.85
N MET A 271 -10.71 8.58 6.77
CA MET A 271 -10.51 7.84 5.52
C MET A 271 -10.07 8.84 4.45
N THR A 272 -9.14 8.41 3.60
CA THR A 272 -8.63 9.23 2.49
C THR A 272 -9.13 8.66 1.17
N GLU A 273 -9.55 9.50 0.23
CA GLU A 273 -9.80 9.12 -1.17
C GLU A 273 -8.77 9.76 -2.08
N ILE A 274 -8.19 8.94 -2.94
CA ILE A 274 -7.26 9.31 -4.00
C ILE A 274 -7.91 9.01 -5.34
N GLU A 275 -8.18 10.07 -6.11
CA GLU A 275 -8.75 10.00 -7.45
C GLU A 275 -7.70 10.48 -8.46
N PHE A 276 -7.15 9.56 -9.24
CA PHE A 276 -6.16 9.91 -10.27
C PHE A 276 -6.82 10.62 -11.46
N ASP A 277 -6.13 11.61 -12.01
CA ASP A 277 -6.66 12.49 -13.06
C ASP A 277 -5.91 12.35 -14.38
N GLU A 278 -6.65 12.24 -15.49
CA GLU A 278 -6.11 12.09 -16.86
C GLU A 278 -5.19 13.25 -17.29
N SER A 279 -5.30 14.43 -16.66
CA SER A 279 -4.42 15.57 -16.94
C SER A 279 -3.04 15.45 -16.30
N GLY A 280 -2.84 14.51 -15.38
CA GLY A 280 -1.60 14.28 -14.65
C GLY A 280 -1.63 14.81 -13.22
N GLY A 281 -1.64 13.89 -12.25
CA GLY A 281 -1.77 14.19 -10.83
C GLY A 281 -2.90 13.38 -10.20
N PHE A 282 -3.34 13.81 -9.02
CA PHE A 282 -4.48 13.21 -8.34
C PHE A 282 -5.23 14.23 -7.49
N TRP A 283 -6.49 13.96 -7.22
CA TRP A 283 -7.30 14.64 -6.23
C TRP A 283 -7.25 13.86 -4.93
N ALA A 284 -7.13 14.56 -3.81
CA ALA A 284 -7.28 13.96 -2.49
C ALA A 284 -8.39 14.62 -1.69
N THR A 285 -9.14 13.81 -0.94
CA THR A 285 -10.17 14.24 0.00
C THR A 285 -10.03 13.41 1.28
N GLN A 286 -10.29 13.99 2.44
CA GLN A 286 -10.38 13.23 3.69
C GLN A 286 -11.70 13.54 4.40
N TRP A 287 -12.28 12.51 5.00
CA TRP A 287 -13.49 12.63 5.80
C TRP A 287 -13.39 11.76 7.04
N TRP A 288 -14.11 12.16 8.06
CA TRP A 288 -14.20 11.39 9.28
C TRP A 288 -15.28 10.30 9.17
N TYR A 289 -15.08 9.22 9.91
CA TYR A 289 -16.07 8.16 10.07
C TYR A 289 -15.96 7.53 11.47
N LEU A 290 -17.04 6.87 11.86
CA LEU A 290 -17.12 6.07 13.07
C LEU A 290 -17.39 4.63 12.68
N VAL A 291 -16.74 3.69 13.37
CA VAL A 291 -17.03 2.27 13.25
C VAL A 291 -18.15 1.94 14.24
N PRO A 292 -19.31 1.44 13.78
CA PRO A 292 -20.39 1.02 14.66
C PRO A 292 -20.00 -0.16 15.56
N PRO A 293 -20.50 -0.22 16.81
CA PRO A 293 -21.66 0.53 17.30
C PRO A 293 -21.37 1.98 17.68
N VAL A 294 -22.27 2.86 17.26
CA VAL A 294 -22.26 4.29 17.55
C VAL A 294 -23.43 4.60 18.46
N VAL A 295 -23.16 4.99 19.70
CA VAL A 295 -24.18 5.49 20.64
C VAL A 295 -24.63 6.90 20.28
N GLU A 296 -25.85 7.27 20.67
CA GLU A 296 -26.33 8.64 20.51
C GLU A 296 -25.37 9.59 21.22
N ASP A 297 -24.99 10.66 20.53
CA ASP A 297 -24.35 11.78 21.17
C ASP A 297 -25.39 12.43 22.07
N ALA A 298 -25.17 12.31 23.38
CA ALA A 298 -25.96 13.03 24.37
C ALA A 298 -25.38 14.46 24.55
N SER A 299 -24.75 14.97 23.49
CA SER A 299 -24.16 16.29 23.44
C SER A 299 -25.23 17.30 23.72
N THR A 300 -25.03 18.01 24.82
CA THR A 300 -25.96 18.97 25.36
C THR A 300 -25.28 20.32 25.22
N SER A 301 -25.92 21.25 24.51
CA SER A 301 -25.48 22.64 24.39
C SER A 301 -26.53 23.54 25.03
N ILE A 302 -26.13 24.33 26.02
CA ILE A 302 -27.04 25.18 26.79
C ILE A 302 -26.38 26.55 27.03
N GLY A 303 -27.07 27.63 26.65
CA GLY A 303 -26.62 29.00 26.89
C GLY A 303 -26.86 29.47 28.33
N PHE A 304 -25.89 30.18 28.90
CA PHE A 304 -25.93 30.82 30.22
C PHE A 304 -25.20 32.16 30.18
N TYR A 305 -25.36 32.99 31.21
CA TYR A 305 -24.41 34.06 31.50
C TYR A 305 -23.27 33.54 32.37
N TYR A 306 -22.06 34.05 32.19
CA TYR A 306 -20.95 33.77 33.10
C TYR A 306 -21.06 34.68 34.34
N ASP A 307 -21.05 34.07 35.52
CA ASP A 307 -21.04 34.72 36.83
C ASP A 307 -19.63 34.61 37.42
N SER A 308 -18.89 35.72 37.32
CA SER A 308 -17.58 35.91 37.94
C SER A 308 -17.79 36.21 39.42
N ILE A 309 -17.88 35.16 40.22
CA ILE A 309 -18.19 35.26 41.65
C ILE A 309 -17.07 36.01 42.39
N GLU A 310 -17.25 37.32 42.58
CA GLU A 310 -16.37 38.15 43.41
C GLU A 310 -16.69 37.96 44.90
N VAL A 311 -15.64 38.09 45.73
CA VAL A 311 -15.48 37.79 47.18
C VAL A 311 -16.54 38.38 48.14
N ALA A 312 -17.61 39.01 47.66
CA ALA A 312 -18.58 39.72 48.49
C ALA A 312 -19.44 38.82 49.41
N ALA A 313 -19.61 37.53 49.11
CA ALA A 313 -20.24 36.59 50.05
C ALA A 313 -19.85 35.13 49.78
N PRO A 314 -19.19 34.41 50.72
CA PRO A 314 -18.84 32.98 50.58
C PRO A 314 -20.05 32.02 50.56
N PHE A 315 -21.26 32.52 50.31
CA PHE A 315 -22.52 31.78 50.22
C PHE A 315 -23.52 32.44 49.25
N SER A 316 -23.08 33.22 48.25
CA SER A 316 -24.00 33.65 47.20
C SER A 316 -24.21 32.47 46.24
N PRO A 317 -25.47 32.02 46.00
CA PRO A 317 -25.73 31.10 44.89
C PRO A 317 -25.39 31.82 43.57
N ILE A 318 -25.02 31.04 42.55
CA ILE A 318 -24.88 31.54 41.17
C ILE A 318 -26.13 32.33 40.80
N GLU A 319 -25.97 33.41 40.04
CA GLU A 319 -27.12 34.17 39.57
C GLU A 319 -28.09 33.29 38.74
N PRO A 320 -29.41 33.58 38.77
CA PRO A 320 -30.35 32.89 37.89
C PRO A 320 -29.91 33.03 36.44
N TYR A 321 -30.01 31.94 35.67
CA TYR A 321 -29.61 31.90 34.26
C TYR A 321 -28.10 31.95 34.01
N SER A 322 -27.29 31.74 35.05
CA SER A 322 -25.82 31.83 34.97
C SER A 322 -25.10 30.51 35.29
N LEU A 323 -23.82 30.46 34.91
CA LEU A 323 -22.86 29.44 35.31
C LEU A 323 -21.52 30.07 35.71
N GLY A 324 -20.68 29.32 36.42
CA GLY A 324 -19.40 29.84 36.91
C GLY A 324 -18.43 28.74 37.34
N LEU A 325 -17.17 28.90 36.96
CA LEU A 325 -16.08 28.01 37.39
C LEU A 325 -15.49 28.53 38.69
N VAL A 326 -15.43 27.67 39.71
CA VAL A 326 -15.06 28.09 41.06
C VAL A 326 -13.94 27.26 41.68
N LEU A 327 -13.17 27.91 42.54
CA LEU A 327 -12.21 27.28 43.44
C LEU A 327 -12.94 26.51 44.56
N ALA A 328 -12.18 25.80 45.39
CA ALA A 328 -12.72 25.04 46.51
C ALA A 328 -13.43 25.91 47.58
N ASP A 329 -13.11 27.20 47.64
CA ASP A 329 -13.74 28.18 48.54
C ASP A 329 -14.94 28.91 47.91
N GLY A 330 -15.28 28.60 46.65
CA GLY A 330 -16.44 29.11 45.94
C GLY A 330 -16.24 30.45 45.24
N THR A 331 -15.02 31.00 45.20
CA THR A 331 -14.72 32.18 44.38
C THR A 331 -14.47 31.80 42.93
N ASP A 332 -14.55 32.77 42.03
CA ASP A 332 -14.15 32.60 40.63
C ASP A 332 -12.75 31.96 40.51
N ALA A 333 -12.62 31.03 39.56
CA ALA A 333 -11.42 30.24 39.38
C ALA A 333 -10.37 30.89 38.48
N TYR A 334 -10.66 32.01 37.83
CA TYR A 334 -9.73 32.64 36.90
C TYR A 334 -8.55 33.31 37.62
N ASP A 335 -7.32 32.91 37.26
CA ASP A 335 -6.08 33.57 37.63
C ASP A 335 -5.31 34.03 36.37
N PRO A 336 -4.81 35.28 36.30
CA PRO A 336 -4.08 35.77 35.11
C PRO A 336 -2.77 35.03 34.78
N VAL A 337 -2.24 34.21 35.68
CA VAL A 337 -1.01 33.41 35.51
C VAL A 337 -1.34 31.94 35.27
N GLU A 338 -2.29 31.39 36.03
CA GLU A 338 -2.65 29.96 36.02
C GLU A 338 -3.99 29.67 35.29
N ASN A 339 -4.59 30.69 34.66
CA ASN A 339 -5.90 30.62 33.99
C ASN A 339 -6.95 29.92 34.87
N TYR A 340 -7.53 28.81 34.40
CA TYR A 340 -8.54 28.03 35.12
C TYR A 340 -7.99 26.75 35.76
N ASP A 341 -6.65 26.56 35.80
CA ASP A 341 -6.01 25.30 36.23
C ASP A 341 -6.38 24.85 37.65
N ASN A 342 -6.81 25.79 38.51
CA ASN A 342 -7.20 25.52 39.89
C ASN A 342 -8.71 25.33 40.10
N ALA A 343 -9.53 25.35 39.04
CA ALA A 343 -10.97 25.18 39.16
C ALA A 343 -11.32 23.78 39.74
N VAL A 344 -12.25 23.74 40.69
CA VAL A 344 -12.65 22.49 41.38
C VAL A 344 -14.11 22.14 41.11
N TRP A 345 -14.96 23.15 40.91
CA TRP A 345 -16.38 22.95 40.63
C TRP A 345 -16.85 23.85 39.49
N LEU A 346 -17.84 23.37 38.77
CA LEU A 346 -18.70 24.18 37.92
C LEU A 346 -20.08 24.27 38.59
N TYR A 347 -20.54 25.49 38.84
CA TYR A 347 -21.91 25.77 39.24
C TYR A 347 -22.73 26.18 38.04
N VAL A 348 -23.95 25.65 37.92
CA VAL A 348 -24.84 25.90 36.78
C VAL A 348 -26.25 26.11 37.30
N SER A 349 -26.91 27.19 36.86
CA SER A 349 -28.32 27.43 37.13
C SER A 349 -29.19 26.33 36.51
N THR A 350 -30.31 25.98 37.15
CA THR A 350 -31.26 25.01 36.56
C THR A 350 -31.88 25.53 35.25
N ASN A 351 -32.04 26.85 35.13
CA ASN A 351 -32.65 27.49 33.96
C ASN A 351 -31.60 28.13 33.05
N ASP A 352 -31.74 28.02 31.73
CA ASP A 352 -30.84 28.66 30.75
C ASP A 352 -31.03 30.18 30.65
N ILE A 353 -30.20 30.81 29.84
CA ILE A 353 -30.29 32.22 29.41
C ILE A 353 -31.68 32.63 28.87
N ASN A 354 -32.46 31.69 28.35
CA ASN A 354 -33.81 31.90 27.81
C ASN A 354 -34.92 31.64 28.85
N GLY A 355 -34.58 31.16 30.05
CA GLY A 355 -35.50 30.80 31.12
C GLY A 355 -36.13 29.40 31.02
N ASN A 356 -35.68 28.53 30.12
CA ASN A 356 -36.16 27.15 30.01
C ASN A 356 -35.57 26.28 31.14
N ASP A 357 -36.29 25.23 31.57
CA ASP A 357 -35.80 24.27 32.57
C ASP A 357 -34.91 23.21 31.93
N ASN A 358 -33.64 23.16 32.35
CA ASN A 358 -32.64 22.23 31.81
C ASN A 358 -32.38 21.02 32.71
N THR A 359 -33.26 20.73 33.67
CA THR A 359 -33.10 19.58 34.58
C THR A 359 -32.88 18.26 33.82
N ALA A 360 -33.61 18.03 32.71
CA ALA A 360 -33.44 16.83 31.89
C ALA A 360 -32.05 16.78 31.23
N ALA A 361 -31.63 17.89 30.62
CA ALA A 361 -30.35 17.99 29.92
C ALA A 361 -29.16 17.89 30.90
N MET A 362 -29.19 18.60 32.02
CA MET A 362 -28.17 18.56 33.08
C MET A 362 -28.06 17.20 33.77
N SER A 363 -29.14 16.41 33.78
CA SER A 363 -29.12 15.04 34.32
C SER A 363 -28.37 14.04 33.45
N THR A 364 -28.04 14.41 32.20
CA THR A 364 -27.27 13.56 31.29
C THR A 364 -25.77 13.61 31.56
N PHE A 365 -25.28 14.61 32.32
CA PHE A 365 -23.86 14.75 32.65
C PHE A 365 -23.43 13.67 33.64
N GLU A 366 -22.48 12.84 33.24
CA GLU A 366 -21.97 11.68 33.97
C GLU A 366 -20.48 11.83 34.28
N SER A 367 -19.95 10.92 35.11
CA SER A 367 -18.53 10.89 35.40
C SER A 367 -17.73 10.61 34.12
N ASN A 368 -16.61 11.31 33.96
CA ASN A 368 -15.68 11.27 32.84
C ASN A 368 -16.12 11.97 31.54
N ASP A 369 -17.27 12.65 31.54
CA ASP A 369 -17.61 13.52 30.41
C ASP A 369 -16.62 14.70 30.31
N VAL A 370 -16.32 15.09 29.08
CA VAL A 370 -15.63 16.36 28.79
C VAL A 370 -16.68 17.45 28.68
N VAL A 371 -16.51 18.51 29.45
CA VAL A 371 -17.40 19.66 29.48
C VAL A 371 -16.61 20.86 28.99
N SER A 372 -17.23 21.63 28.09
CA SER A 372 -16.67 22.86 27.56
C SER A 372 -17.55 24.05 27.91
N ILE A 373 -16.92 25.20 28.12
CA ILE A 373 -17.60 26.49 28.19
C ILE A 373 -16.94 27.36 27.13
N GLU A 374 -17.75 27.89 26.20
CA GLU A 374 -17.29 28.73 25.10
C GLU A 374 -18.04 30.06 25.11
N SER A 375 -17.36 31.16 24.82
CA SER A 375 -17.98 32.48 24.73
C SER A 375 -18.77 32.63 23.44
N GLU A 376 -20.01 33.15 23.53
CA GLU A 376 -20.79 33.52 22.35
C GLU A 376 -20.32 34.84 21.71
N VAL A 377 -19.47 35.61 22.41
CA VAL A 377 -18.98 36.92 21.96
C VAL A 377 -17.59 36.84 21.35
N ASP A 378 -16.78 35.88 21.80
CA ASP A 378 -15.39 35.67 21.38
C ASP A 378 -15.12 34.17 21.29
N PRO A 379 -15.32 33.54 20.11
CA PRO A 379 -15.20 32.09 19.93
C PRO A 379 -13.81 31.53 20.28
N ASP A 380 -12.78 32.39 20.31
CA ASP A 380 -11.43 32.01 20.72
C ASP A 380 -11.31 31.84 22.25
N LYS A 381 -12.33 32.24 23.04
CA LYS A 381 -12.40 32.05 24.51
C LYS A 381 -13.17 30.79 24.86
N LYS A 382 -12.42 29.74 25.19
CA LYS A 382 -12.96 28.41 25.48
C LYS A 382 -12.20 27.73 26.62
N VAL A 383 -12.91 27.02 27.49
CA VAL A 383 -12.31 26.18 28.53
C VAL A 383 -12.87 24.76 28.45
N ASP A 384 -11.99 23.76 28.45
CA ASP A 384 -12.32 22.34 28.43
C ASP A 384 -11.82 21.63 29.70
N PHE A 385 -12.66 20.80 30.32
CA PHE A 385 -12.30 20.02 31.50
C PHE A 385 -13.14 18.74 31.64
N THR A 386 -12.60 17.75 32.35
CA THR A 386 -13.33 16.49 32.64
C THR A 386 -14.03 16.54 33.99
N ILE A 387 -15.23 16.00 34.10
CA ILE A 387 -15.98 15.96 35.38
C ILE A 387 -15.97 14.57 36.05
N LEU A 388 -16.14 14.52 37.37
CA LEU A 388 -16.27 13.29 38.17
C LEU A 388 -17.74 12.95 38.50
N ASN A 389 -18.63 13.95 38.45
CA ASN A 389 -20.07 13.78 38.64
C ASN A 389 -20.80 15.07 38.31
N SER A 390 -22.10 14.95 38.06
CA SER A 390 -23.09 16.03 38.09
C SER A 390 -24.11 15.75 39.19
N ASN A 391 -24.38 16.75 40.04
CA ASN A 391 -25.36 16.63 41.11
C ASN A 391 -26.26 17.85 41.19
N GLN A 392 -27.57 17.64 41.24
CA GLN A 392 -28.52 18.70 41.57
C GLN A 392 -28.48 18.96 43.09
N VAL A 393 -27.92 20.10 43.49
CA VAL A 393 -27.71 20.44 44.91
C VAL A 393 -28.92 21.15 45.50
N SER A 394 -29.71 21.82 44.65
CA SER A 394 -31.01 22.41 45.01
C SER A 394 -31.92 22.46 43.77
N SER A 395 -33.19 22.86 43.93
CA SER A 395 -34.10 23.04 42.79
C SER A 395 -33.64 24.08 41.76
N PHE A 396 -32.63 24.89 42.06
CA PHE A 396 -32.16 26.00 41.22
C PHE A 396 -30.69 25.88 40.81
N LEU A 397 -29.98 24.85 41.29
CA LEU A 397 -28.52 24.77 41.18
C LEU A 397 -28.04 23.34 40.95
N TRP A 398 -27.24 23.19 39.91
CA TRP A 398 -26.40 22.03 39.63
C TRP A 398 -24.95 22.31 40.02
N ARG A 399 -24.28 21.27 40.50
CA ARG A 399 -22.86 21.29 40.82
C ARG A 399 -22.18 20.12 40.14
N LEU A 400 -21.22 20.43 39.28
CA LEU A 400 -20.38 19.45 38.60
C LEU A 400 -19.00 19.46 39.25
N GLN A 401 -18.50 18.29 39.63
CA GLN A 401 -17.17 18.14 40.19
C GLN A 401 -16.13 18.03 39.08
N ILE A 402 -15.11 18.88 39.08
CA ILE A 402 -14.02 18.79 38.10
C ILE A 402 -13.03 17.71 38.54
N ASN A 403 -12.55 16.91 37.57
CA ASN A 403 -11.49 15.94 37.77
C ASN A 403 -10.13 16.64 37.75
N THR A 404 -9.70 17.14 38.91
CA THR A 404 -8.43 17.88 39.07
C THR A 404 -7.16 17.02 38.87
N PHE A 405 -7.29 15.73 38.51
CA PHE A 405 -6.16 14.88 38.10
C PHE A 405 -5.89 14.95 36.59
N LEU A 406 -6.81 15.51 35.81
CA LEU A 406 -6.68 15.75 34.38
C LEU A 406 -6.49 17.25 34.12
N PRO A 407 -5.80 17.65 33.04
CA PRO A 407 -5.58 19.05 32.73
C PRO A 407 -6.89 19.76 32.38
N ILE A 408 -6.96 21.05 32.73
CA ILE A 408 -7.97 21.98 32.25
C ILE A 408 -7.31 22.77 31.13
N ASN A 409 -7.93 22.82 29.94
CA ASN A 409 -7.39 23.56 28.81
C ASN A 409 -8.16 24.86 28.66
N TYR A 410 -7.47 26.00 28.69
CA TYR A 410 -8.06 27.31 28.41
C TYR A 410 -7.41 27.90 27.16
N GLU A 411 -8.23 28.23 26.18
CA GLU A 411 -7.88 28.95 24.97
C GLU A 411 -8.52 30.34 25.07
N GLY A 412 -7.73 31.39 24.83
CA GLY A 412 -8.21 32.76 24.92
C GLY A 412 -7.11 33.80 24.96
N PRO A 413 -7.45 35.10 24.93
CA PRO A 413 -6.49 36.18 25.01
C PRO A 413 -5.66 36.11 26.32
N PRO A 414 -4.34 36.33 26.27
CA PRO A 414 -3.49 36.25 27.47
C PRO A 414 -3.95 37.21 28.59
N GLY A 415 -4.18 36.66 29.78
CA GLY A 415 -4.55 37.42 30.98
C GLY A 415 -6.01 37.90 31.03
N ILE A 416 -6.88 37.37 30.17
CA ILE A 416 -8.32 37.63 30.18
C ILE A 416 -9.05 36.28 30.26
N GLY A 417 -9.96 36.13 31.24
CA GLY A 417 -10.90 35.02 31.37
C GLY A 417 -12.29 35.38 30.83
N PHE A 418 -13.31 34.59 31.19
CA PHE A 418 -14.71 34.97 30.99
C PHE A 418 -15.06 36.16 31.89
N LEU A 419 -15.86 37.09 31.35
CA LEU A 419 -16.28 38.31 32.04
C LEU A 419 -17.65 38.12 32.69
N GLU A 420 -17.93 38.91 33.73
CA GLU A 420 -19.27 39.03 34.29
C GLU A 420 -20.31 39.34 33.20
N ASP A 421 -21.46 38.66 33.28
CA ASP A 421 -22.59 38.78 32.35
C ASP A 421 -22.23 38.44 30.88
N GLU A 422 -21.10 37.77 30.64
CA GLU A 422 -20.73 37.29 29.31
C GLU A 422 -21.61 36.10 28.90
N PRO A 423 -22.30 36.13 27.76
CA PRO A 423 -23.06 34.97 27.29
C PRO A 423 -22.09 33.86 26.89
N VAL A 424 -22.29 32.68 27.45
CA VAL A 424 -21.47 31.50 27.27
C VAL A 424 -22.33 30.27 26.98
N THR A 425 -21.81 29.38 26.16
CA THR A 425 -22.41 28.08 25.87
C THR A 425 -21.71 27.00 26.70
N LEU A 426 -22.48 26.31 27.54
CA LEU A 426 -22.05 25.07 28.21
C LEU A 426 -22.31 23.91 27.27
N SER A 427 -21.26 23.22 26.85
CA SER A 427 -21.37 22.00 26.06
C SER A 427 -20.84 20.78 26.80
N ARG A 428 -21.50 19.64 26.58
CA ARG A 428 -21.08 18.32 27.04
C ARG A 428 -20.69 17.47 25.85
N GLN A 429 -19.52 16.85 25.91
CA GLN A 429 -19.18 15.72 25.05
C GLN A 429 -19.31 14.43 25.87
N GLY A 430 -20.37 13.66 25.59
CA GLY A 430 -20.65 12.39 26.26
C GLY A 430 -21.54 11.49 25.42
N SER A 431 -21.51 10.18 25.69
CA SER A 431 -22.36 9.17 25.05
C SER A 431 -23.56 8.81 25.91
N SER A 432 -24.71 8.56 25.29
CA SER A 432 -25.74 7.76 25.93
C SER A 432 -25.33 6.26 25.93
N SER A 433 -26.08 5.43 26.65
CA SER A 433 -26.02 3.96 26.47
C SER A 433 -26.94 3.45 25.36
N THR A 434 -27.63 4.36 24.66
CA THR A 434 -28.56 4.04 23.57
C THR A 434 -27.83 4.10 22.23
N LEU A 435 -28.02 3.09 21.38
CA LEU A 435 -27.50 3.11 20.02
C LEU A 435 -28.18 4.20 19.20
N ASN A 436 -27.40 4.91 18.39
CA ASN A 436 -27.91 5.93 17.48
C ASN A 436 -28.77 5.30 16.39
N ALA A 437 -30.06 5.62 16.39
CA ALA A 437 -31.03 5.10 15.42
C ALA A 437 -30.82 5.64 13.99
N HIS A 438 -30.05 6.71 13.83
CA HIS A 438 -29.73 7.31 12.52
C HIS A 438 -28.47 6.72 11.90
N VAL A 439 -27.74 5.88 12.63
CA VAL A 439 -26.60 5.14 12.09
C VAL A 439 -27.12 3.86 11.44
N PRO A 440 -26.93 3.68 10.12
CA PRO A 440 -27.40 2.48 9.44
C PRO A 440 -26.54 1.26 9.84
N PHE A 441 -27.17 0.09 10.05
CA PHE A 441 -26.52 -1.16 10.44
C PHE A 441 -25.73 -1.06 11.76
N ASN A 442 -26.22 -0.27 12.72
CA ASN A 442 -25.47 0.10 13.92
C ASN A 442 -25.21 -1.01 14.96
N GLU A 443 -25.61 -2.24 14.67
CA GLU A 443 -25.38 -3.36 15.58
C GLU A 443 -23.96 -3.92 15.43
N TYR A 444 -23.42 -4.43 16.54
CA TYR A 444 -22.06 -4.94 16.63
C TYR A 444 -21.70 -5.98 15.55
N GLN A 445 -22.62 -6.92 15.28
CA GLN A 445 -22.43 -8.03 14.34
C GLN A 445 -22.23 -7.62 12.88
N TYR A 446 -22.45 -6.34 12.54
CA TYR A 446 -22.28 -5.83 11.18
C TYR A 446 -20.88 -5.34 10.87
N PHE A 447 -20.05 -5.08 11.89
CA PHE A 447 -18.76 -4.42 11.72
C PHE A 447 -17.61 -5.10 12.45
N HIS A 448 -17.88 -5.72 13.59
CA HIS A 448 -16.86 -6.36 14.42
C HIS A 448 -17.04 -7.87 14.39
N ASN A 449 -16.21 -8.55 13.61
CA ASN A 449 -16.23 -10.00 13.44
C ASN A 449 -15.31 -10.69 14.46
N HIS A 450 -15.48 -10.35 15.74
CA HIS A 450 -14.74 -10.93 16.86
C HIS A 450 -15.58 -10.91 18.14
N SER A 451 -15.16 -11.60 19.20
CA SER A 451 -15.87 -11.53 20.48
C SER A 451 -15.57 -10.23 21.22
N GLU A 452 -16.55 -9.71 21.97
CA GLU A 452 -16.34 -8.57 22.88
C GLU A 452 -15.24 -8.90 23.91
N PRO A 453 -14.24 -8.03 24.12
CA PRO A 453 -13.21 -8.28 25.11
C PRO A 453 -13.79 -8.32 26.52
N THR A 454 -13.71 -9.48 27.18
CA THR A 454 -14.22 -9.66 28.56
C THR A 454 -13.18 -9.28 29.64
N GLY A 455 -12.34 -8.28 29.36
CA GLY A 455 -11.25 -7.79 30.22
C GLY A 455 -9.88 -7.92 29.56
N PHE A 456 -8.80 -8.07 30.35
CA PHE A 456 -7.49 -8.52 29.85
C PHE A 456 -7.57 -10.01 29.52
N GLY A 457 -8.23 -10.34 28.41
CA GLY A 457 -8.35 -11.70 27.90
C GLY A 457 -6.99 -12.35 27.68
N GLY A 458 -6.94 -13.68 27.75
CA GLY A 458 -5.73 -14.42 27.40
C GLY A 458 -5.37 -14.25 25.92
N PRO A 459 -4.12 -14.53 25.50
CA PRO A 459 -3.65 -14.34 24.11
C PRO A 459 -4.38 -15.17 23.03
N ASN A 460 -5.37 -15.99 23.41
CA ASN A 460 -6.16 -16.82 22.49
C ASN A 460 -7.62 -16.34 22.35
N GLU A 461 -8.01 -15.26 23.04
CA GLU A 461 -9.32 -14.65 22.86
C GLU A 461 -9.21 -13.65 21.71
N ASN A 462 -9.78 -14.00 20.56
CA ASN A 462 -9.83 -13.14 19.38
C ASN A 462 -10.72 -11.93 19.70
N THR A 463 -10.10 -10.88 20.23
CA THR A 463 -10.74 -9.70 20.85
C THR A 463 -10.60 -8.45 20.00
N ILE A 464 -10.01 -8.58 18.83
CA ILE A 464 -9.73 -7.51 17.87
C ILE A 464 -10.05 -8.00 16.45
N CYS A 465 -10.41 -7.08 15.55
CA CYS A 465 -10.68 -7.42 14.16
C CYS A 465 -9.47 -8.08 13.47
N GLN A 466 -9.67 -9.25 12.89
CA GLN A 466 -8.65 -9.95 12.10
C GLN A 466 -8.58 -9.42 10.66
N ALA A 467 -7.43 -9.60 10.00
CA ALA A 467 -7.22 -9.17 8.62
C ALA A 467 -8.14 -9.90 7.63
N ASP A 468 -8.47 -11.16 7.94
CA ASP A 468 -9.38 -12.04 7.20
C ASP A 468 -10.85 -11.92 7.65
N GLY A 469 -11.16 -11.04 8.60
CA GLY A 469 -12.52 -10.76 9.07
C GLY A 469 -13.30 -9.82 8.15
N PHE A 470 -14.57 -9.54 8.49
CA PHE A 470 -15.37 -8.56 7.75
C PHE A 470 -14.71 -7.17 7.81
N GLN A 471 -14.36 -6.63 6.64
CA GLN A 471 -13.83 -5.28 6.48
C GLN A 471 -14.91 -4.38 5.87
N HIS A 472 -14.90 -3.09 6.21
CA HIS A 472 -15.89 -2.13 5.71
C HIS A 472 -15.26 -0.78 5.34
N PHE A 473 -15.85 -0.13 4.34
CA PHE A 473 -15.46 1.21 3.88
C PHE A 473 -16.67 2.15 3.76
N ASP A 474 -17.87 1.58 3.58
CA ASP A 474 -19.10 2.25 3.23
C ASP A 474 -19.83 2.78 4.48
N PHE A 475 -19.11 3.51 5.33
CA PHE A 475 -19.66 4.16 6.52
C PHE A 475 -20.61 5.31 6.16
N ARG A 476 -21.16 6.01 7.17
CA ARG A 476 -22.25 7.00 7.00
C ARG A 476 -22.00 8.01 5.87
N TYR A 477 -20.79 8.56 5.75
CA TYR A 477 -20.41 9.50 4.69
C TYR A 477 -20.61 8.92 3.26
N TRP A 478 -20.48 7.61 3.09
CA TRP A 478 -20.62 6.94 1.77
C TRP A 478 -22.06 6.98 1.25
N LEU A 479 -23.02 7.36 2.10
CA LEU A 479 -24.43 7.47 1.77
C LEU A 479 -24.81 8.86 1.25
N CYS A 480 -23.88 9.82 1.29
CA CYS A 480 -24.11 11.16 0.77
C CYS A 480 -24.31 11.15 -0.74
N ASN A 481 -25.26 11.97 -1.23
CA ASN A 481 -25.50 12.13 -2.66
C ASN A 481 -24.30 12.81 -3.36
N ASP A 482 -23.71 13.81 -2.72
CA ASP A 482 -22.47 14.46 -3.13
C ASP A 482 -21.47 14.38 -1.98
N ARG A 483 -20.58 13.38 -2.04
CA ARG A 483 -19.59 13.11 -0.98
C ARG A 483 -18.53 14.21 -0.82
N TYR A 484 -18.39 15.09 -1.81
CA TYR A 484 -17.40 16.17 -1.78
C TYR A 484 -17.96 17.49 -1.28
N SER A 485 -19.29 17.59 -1.14
CA SER A 485 -19.96 18.80 -0.69
C SER A 485 -19.97 18.89 0.82
N VAL A 486 -19.32 19.92 1.37
CA VAL A 486 -19.33 20.20 2.82
C VAL A 486 -20.76 20.36 3.35
N ASN A 487 -21.59 21.09 2.61
CA ASN A 487 -22.97 21.40 2.98
C ASN A 487 -23.97 20.32 2.50
N GLY A 488 -23.51 19.35 1.71
CA GLY A 488 -24.34 18.26 1.15
C GLY A 488 -24.04 16.90 1.76
N CYS A 489 -22.93 16.79 2.52
CA CYS A 489 -22.49 15.60 3.20
C CYS A 489 -22.10 15.93 4.63
N TYR A 490 -23.10 15.85 5.52
CA TYR A 490 -22.99 16.22 6.92
C TYR A 490 -23.79 15.26 7.80
N GLU A 491 -23.42 15.22 9.07
CA GLU A 491 -24.22 14.63 10.11
C GLU A 491 -25.29 15.64 10.52
N ASP A 492 -26.54 15.33 10.16
CA ASP A 492 -27.75 16.05 10.57
C ASP A 492 -28.01 15.78 12.05
N LEU A 493 -27.65 16.74 12.90
CA LEU A 493 -27.75 16.64 14.35
C LEU A 493 -29.10 17.13 14.89
N ASN A 494 -29.80 18.00 14.15
CA ASN A 494 -31.09 18.56 14.54
C ASN A 494 -32.29 17.81 13.93
N GLY A 495 -32.05 16.96 12.93
CA GLY A 495 -33.03 16.09 12.27
C GLY A 495 -33.97 16.81 11.31
N ASP A 496 -33.66 18.02 10.88
CA ASP A 496 -34.51 18.84 10.01
C ASP A 496 -34.25 18.61 8.51
N GLY A 497 -33.16 17.92 8.16
CA GLY A 497 -32.76 17.59 6.80
C GLY A 497 -32.23 18.78 5.98
N GLU A 498 -31.87 19.89 6.62
CA GLU A 498 -31.16 21.04 6.06
C GLU A 498 -29.80 21.19 6.76
N TYR A 499 -28.79 21.76 6.08
CA TYR A 499 -27.47 21.93 6.69
C TYR A 499 -27.41 23.24 7.46
N ASP A 500 -27.12 23.19 8.75
CA ASP A 500 -26.80 24.34 9.58
C ASP A 500 -25.33 24.28 10.05
N GLU A 501 -24.53 25.27 9.65
CA GLU A 501 -23.11 25.34 10.02
C GLU A 501 -22.85 25.45 11.54
N ASN A 502 -23.85 25.86 12.32
CA ASN A 502 -23.75 26.01 13.78
C ASN A 502 -24.20 24.76 14.54
N GLU A 503 -25.02 23.92 13.91
CA GLU A 503 -25.62 22.75 14.56
C GLU A 503 -25.12 21.42 13.99
N ASP A 504 -24.74 21.38 12.71
CA ASP A 504 -24.36 20.16 12.00
C ASP A 504 -22.85 20.03 11.78
N LYS A 505 -22.40 18.78 11.65
CA LYS A 505 -20.99 18.46 11.44
C LYS A 505 -20.77 17.89 10.04
N SER A 506 -20.03 18.60 9.19
CA SER A 506 -19.64 18.06 7.88
C SER A 506 -18.76 16.82 8.05
N PHE A 507 -18.97 15.80 7.22
CA PHE A 507 -18.07 14.64 7.17
C PHE A 507 -16.71 15.01 6.58
N VAL A 508 -16.67 15.98 5.66
CA VAL A 508 -15.47 16.37 4.92
C VAL A 508 -14.54 17.18 5.80
N LEU A 509 -13.36 16.64 6.11
CA LEU A 509 -12.31 17.31 6.87
C LEU A 509 -11.32 18.04 5.95
N PHE A 510 -10.94 17.38 4.86
CA PHE A 510 -10.04 17.92 3.86
C PHE A 510 -10.78 17.94 2.53
N GLN A 511 -11.09 19.14 2.04
CA GLN A 511 -11.80 19.34 0.78
C GLN A 511 -11.03 18.76 -0.40
N ARG A 512 -11.77 18.29 -1.41
CA ARG A 512 -11.22 17.73 -2.65
C ARG A 512 -10.22 18.69 -3.30
N THR A 513 -8.93 18.37 -3.18
CA THR A 513 -7.81 19.22 -3.59
C THR A 513 -6.94 18.51 -4.62
N PHE A 514 -6.58 19.21 -5.70
CA PHE A 514 -5.74 18.67 -6.76
C PHE A 514 -4.25 18.82 -6.47
N PHE A 515 -3.50 17.76 -6.71
CA PHE A 515 -2.04 17.70 -6.61
C PHE A 515 -1.46 17.36 -7.98
N PRO A 516 -0.76 18.30 -8.64
CA PRO A 516 -0.20 18.05 -9.96
C PRO A 516 1.02 17.13 -9.89
N TYR A 517 1.15 16.25 -10.89
CA TYR A 517 2.32 15.39 -11.02
C TYR A 517 3.60 16.21 -11.21
N SER A 518 4.63 15.91 -10.42
CA SER A 518 5.94 16.60 -10.51
C SER A 518 7.14 15.66 -10.65
N GLY A 519 6.89 14.35 -10.72
CA GLY A 519 7.88 13.28 -10.74
C GLY A 519 7.41 12.09 -9.88
N PRO A 520 8.18 10.99 -9.86
CA PRO A 520 7.86 9.79 -9.07
C PRO A 520 7.47 10.13 -7.64
N GLU A 521 6.26 9.73 -7.22
CA GLU A 521 5.66 10.17 -5.96
C GLU A 521 5.24 8.97 -5.09
N VAL A 522 5.54 9.02 -3.80
CA VAL A 522 5.02 8.07 -2.81
C VAL A 522 3.99 8.78 -1.94
N ILE A 523 2.75 8.29 -1.98
CA ILE A 523 1.59 8.80 -1.26
C ILE A 523 1.38 7.90 -0.03
N TYR A 524 1.72 8.41 1.14
CA TYR A 524 1.56 7.70 2.41
C TYR A 524 0.29 8.16 3.13
N ILE A 525 -0.58 7.21 3.42
CA ILE A 525 -1.77 7.37 4.26
C ILE A 525 -1.43 6.94 5.67
N LYS A 526 -1.13 7.91 6.53
CA LYS A 526 -0.68 7.68 7.90
C LYS A 526 -1.88 7.50 8.81
N GLY A 527 -2.02 6.33 9.42
CA GLY A 527 -3.05 6.06 10.41
C GLY A 527 -4.47 5.99 9.85
N GLY A 528 -4.64 5.58 8.58
CA GLY A 528 -5.96 5.43 7.98
C GLY A 528 -6.00 4.48 6.80
N GLN A 529 -7.22 4.16 6.37
CA GLN A 529 -7.52 3.42 5.14
C GLN A 529 -7.62 4.39 3.95
N VAL A 530 -7.60 3.82 2.73
CA VAL A 530 -7.69 4.62 1.51
C VAL A 530 -8.62 4.02 0.47
N LEU A 531 -9.36 4.88 -0.22
CA LEU A 531 -10.14 4.56 -1.41
C LEU A 531 -9.40 5.05 -2.65
N VAL A 532 -9.34 4.24 -3.71
CA VAL A 532 -8.56 4.56 -4.92
C VAL A 532 -9.37 4.27 -6.18
N HIS A 533 -9.30 5.20 -7.14
CA HIS A 533 -9.83 5.07 -8.50
C HIS A 533 -9.24 6.13 -9.45
N GLY A 534 -9.57 6.04 -10.74
CA GLY A 534 -9.36 7.10 -11.72
C GLY A 534 -8.35 6.74 -12.82
N THR A 535 -7.83 7.78 -13.49
CA THR A 535 -6.90 7.63 -14.62
C THR A 535 -5.50 8.07 -14.22
N VAL A 536 -4.56 7.14 -14.19
CA VAL A 536 -3.17 7.33 -13.78
C VAL A 536 -2.35 7.90 -14.92
N LYS A 537 -1.75 9.05 -14.66
CA LYS A 537 -0.73 9.66 -15.52
C LYS A 537 0.49 10.07 -14.69
N GLY A 538 1.61 9.38 -14.90
CA GLY A 538 2.82 9.47 -14.08
C GLY A 538 3.09 8.22 -13.24
N ALA A 539 4.08 8.31 -12.34
CA ALA A 539 4.56 7.22 -11.51
C ALA A 539 4.21 7.44 -10.03
N TYR A 540 3.38 6.57 -9.45
CA TYR A 540 2.91 6.68 -8.06
C TYR A 540 3.02 5.37 -7.30
N THR A 541 3.27 5.46 -5.99
CA THR A 541 3.02 4.37 -5.05
C THR A 541 2.15 4.86 -3.90
N VAL A 542 1.02 4.20 -3.65
CA VAL A 542 0.15 4.46 -2.49
C VAL A 542 0.45 3.42 -1.42
N VAL A 543 0.69 3.88 -0.19
CA VAL A 543 1.01 3.01 0.95
C VAL A 543 0.17 3.36 2.18
N THR A 544 -0.30 2.35 2.90
CA THR A 544 -1.02 2.48 4.18
C THR A 544 -0.20 1.90 5.33
N ASP A 545 -0.58 2.23 6.57
CA ASP A 545 -0.08 1.55 7.76
C ASP A 545 -0.58 0.10 7.86
N TYR A 546 0.10 -0.76 8.64
CA TYR A 546 -0.37 -2.12 8.89
C TYR A 546 -1.74 -2.12 9.57
N VAL A 547 -1.81 -1.47 10.73
CA VAL A 547 -2.95 -1.47 11.63
C VAL A 547 -3.14 -0.08 12.23
N ILE A 548 -4.39 0.27 12.49
CA ILE A 548 -4.80 1.46 13.23
C ILE A 548 -5.58 0.99 14.45
N GLU A 549 -5.04 1.24 15.64
CA GLU A 549 -5.76 1.02 16.89
C GLU A 549 -6.65 2.22 17.19
N TYR A 550 -7.83 1.97 17.73
CA TYR A 550 -8.78 3.00 18.12
C TYR A 550 -9.63 2.54 19.29
N ARG A 551 -10.10 3.49 20.10
CA ARG A 551 -11.13 3.22 21.11
C ARG A 551 -12.50 3.21 20.47
N ARG A 552 -13.30 2.20 20.78
CA ARG A 552 -14.66 2.10 20.25
C ARG A 552 -15.54 3.27 20.68
N HIS A 553 -16.42 3.69 19.77
CA HIS A 553 -17.27 4.85 19.99
C HIS A 553 -18.36 4.59 21.05
N ASP A 554 -18.92 3.38 21.10
CA ASP A 554 -19.91 2.99 22.11
C ASP A 554 -19.30 2.72 23.50
N ASN A 555 -18.04 2.28 23.54
CA ASN A 555 -17.34 1.99 24.79
C ASN A 555 -15.84 2.34 24.68
N PRO A 556 -15.41 3.53 25.16
CA PRO A 556 -14.03 3.99 25.01
C PRO A 556 -13.02 3.24 25.90
N ILE A 557 -13.47 2.31 26.76
CA ILE A 557 -12.59 1.38 27.51
C ILE A 557 -12.07 0.28 26.58
N ILE A 558 -12.81 -0.07 25.53
CA ILE A 558 -12.43 -1.10 24.57
C ILE A 558 -11.55 -0.48 23.50
N VAL A 559 -10.33 -1.00 23.37
CA VAL A 559 -9.44 -0.73 22.23
C VAL A 559 -9.63 -1.86 21.23
N ASP A 560 -9.95 -1.50 20.00
CA ASP A 560 -10.03 -2.40 18.86
C ASP A 560 -9.07 -1.90 17.77
N GLN A 561 -9.00 -2.62 16.66
CA GLN A 561 -8.13 -2.29 15.55
C GLN A 561 -8.89 -2.37 14.22
N ILE A 562 -8.46 -1.55 13.27
CA ILE A 562 -8.77 -1.72 11.86
C ILE A 562 -7.48 -1.89 11.10
N TRP A 563 -7.54 -2.56 9.96
CA TRP A 563 -6.39 -2.76 9.11
C TRP A 563 -6.26 -1.64 8.09
N GLY A 564 -5.03 -1.27 7.73
CA GLY A 564 -4.78 -0.30 6.66
C GLY A 564 -5.02 -0.92 5.30
N ASN A 565 -6.29 -1.05 4.93
CA ASN A 565 -6.72 -1.58 3.63
C ASN A 565 -6.69 -0.49 2.54
N ILE A 566 -6.48 -0.92 1.30
CA ILE A 566 -6.71 -0.13 0.09
C ILE A 566 -7.99 -0.65 -0.57
N TRP A 567 -8.96 0.23 -0.79
CA TRP A 567 -10.25 -0.11 -1.40
C TRP A 567 -10.32 0.40 -2.84
N LEU A 568 -10.54 -0.50 -3.78
CA LEU A 568 -10.74 -0.16 -5.18
C LEU A 568 -12.23 0.10 -5.41
N ILE A 569 -12.61 1.37 -5.60
CA ILE A 569 -14.03 1.77 -5.65
C ILE A 569 -14.58 1.96 -7.06
N ASP A 570 -13.69 2.08 -8.04
CA ASP A 570 -13.96 2.11 -9.48
C ASP A 570 -12.67 1.67 -10.22
N ASP A 571 -12.69 1.72 -11.55
CA ASP A 571 -11.54 1.43 -12.40
C ASP A 571 -10.31 2.26 -12.03
N ILE A 572 -9.13 1.64 -12.20
CA ILE A 572 -7.83 2.29 -12.21
C ILE A 572 -7.17 1.98 -13.55
N ARG A 573 -6.97 3.00 -14.38
CA ARG A 573 -6.44 2.83 -15.74
C ARG A 573 -5.27 3.75 -16.01
N TYR A 574 -4.25 3.29 -16.73
CA TYR A 574 -3.25 4.19 -17.27
C TYR A 574 -3.85 5.03 -18.41
N GLU A 575 -3.41 6.28 -18.52
CA GLU A 575 -3.99 7.25 -19.48
C GLU A 575 -3.82 6.84 -20.94
N ASP A 576 -2.77 6.07 -21.24
CA ASP A 576 -2.41 5.58 -22.57
C ASP A 576 -2.81 4.12 -22.83
N SER A 577 -3.46 3.45 -21.86
CA SER A 577 -4.01 2.11 -22.07
C SER A 577 -5.00 2.09 -23.23
N ASN A 578 -5.02 0.98 -23.97
CA ASN A 578 -5.82 0.82 -25.18
C ASN A 578 -7.32 1.04 -24.89
N THR A 579 -7.97 1.97 -25.60
CA THR A 579 -9.41 2.27 -25.48
C THR A 579 -10.22 1.84 -26.72
N SER A 580 -9.60 1.11 -27.65
CA SER A 580 -10.14 0.84 -28.99
C SER A 580 -11.13 -0.34 -29.04
N SER A 581 -12.45 -0.06 -29.03
CA SER A 581 -13.53 -0.75 -29.80
C SER A 581 -14.81 -1.06 -29.00
N SER A 582 -15.87 -0.26 -29.22
CA SER A 582 -17.31 -0.55 -29.06
C SER A 582 -17.88 -1.04 -27.70
N TYR A 583 -17.04 -1.52 -26.78
CA TYR A 583 -17.29 -1.71 -25.35
C TYR A 583 -15.97 -1.35 -24.66
N LEU A 584 -16.02 -0.50 -23.63
CA LEU A 584 -14.86 -0.03 -22.87
C LEU A 584 -13.94 -1.22 -22.55
N THR A 585 -12.74 -1.14 -23.11
CA THR A 585 -11.73 -2.18 -23.25
C THR A 585 -11.21 -2.68 -21.90
N ASP A 586 -10.71 -3.92 -21.93
CA ASP A 586 -10.00 -4.68 -20.89
C ASP A 586 -8.84 -3.95 -20.17
N GLY A 587 -8.44 -2.76 -20.63
CA GLY A 587 -7.40 -1.97 -19.99
C GLY A 587 -5.98 -2.37 -20.35
N GLU A 588 -5.80 -3.03 -21.50
CA GLU A 588 -4.49 -3.40 -22.05
C GLU A 588 -3.49 -2.24 -22.01
N VAL A 589 -2.35 -2.49 -21.36
CA VAL A 589 -1.26 -1.53 -21.24
C VAL A 589 -0.40 -1.54 -22.51
N MET A 590 0.24 -0.41 -22.81
CA MET A 590 1.21 -0.34 -23.90
C MET A 590 2.49 -1.08 -23.48
N HIS A 591 2.71 -2.29 -24.01
CA HIS A 591 3.89 -3.07 -23.69
C HIS A 591 5.20 -2.42 -24.20
N PRO A 592 6.36 -2.75 -23.60
CA PRO A 592 7.66 -2.21 -24.01
C PRO A 592 7.95 -2.36 -25.52
N ASP A 593 7.57 -3.48 -26.13
CA ASP A 593 7.77 -3.76 -27.56
C ASP A 593 6.95 -2.83 -28.49
N ASP A 594 5.84 -2.28 -27.99
CA ASP A 594 4.94 -1.35 -28.69
C ASP A 594 5.21 0.13 -28.34
N GLY A 595 6.31 0.39 -27.61
CA GLY A 595 6.74 1.74 -27.22
C GLY A 595 6.72 1.99 -25.71
N GLY A 596 6.15 1.08 -24.92
CA GLY A 596 6.06 1.15 -23.47
C GLY A 596 5.14 2.25 -22.94
N THR A 597 4.99 2.30 -21.62
CA THR A 597 4.33 3.40 -20.91
C THR A 597 5.23 3.99 -19.82
N ASP A 598 5.09 5.30 -19.59
CA ASP A 598 5.69 6.00 -18.46
C ASP A 598 4.76 6.02 -17.23
N ASN A 599 3.54 5.49 -17.37
CA ASN A 599 2.55 5.44 -16.31
C ASN A 599 2.76 4.17 -15.48
N VAL A 600 2.92 4.33 -14.16
CA VAL A 600 3.07 3.19 -13.26
C VAL A 600 2.40 3.46 -11.93
N LEU A 601 1.66 2.48 -11.42
CA LEU A 601 1.05 2.52 -10.10
C LEU A 601 1.48 1.33 -9.26
N GLY A 602 1.90 1.61 -8.02
CA GLY A 602 2.06 0.63 -6.96
C GLY A 602 1.03 0.85 -5.86
N LEU A 603 0.32 -0.21 -5.45
CA LEU A 603 -0.57 -0.19 -4.29
C LEU A 603 0.00 -1.14 -3.24
N VAL A 604 0.50 -0.59 -2.14
CA VAL A 604 1.12 -1.37 -1.04
C VAL A 604 0.26 -1.23 0.20
N ALA A 605 -0.67 -2.17 0.38
CA ALA A 605 -1.56 -2.21 1.53
C ALA A 605 -0.85 -2.86 2.72
N GLY A 606 -0.98 -2.23 3.89
CA GLY A 606 -0.58 -2.83 5.16
C GLY A 606 -1.29 -4.16 5.43
N SER A 607 -2.53 -4.33 4.95
CA SER A 607 -3.26 -5.59 5.04
C SER A 607 -3.82 -6.05 3.70
N ASN A 608 -5.01 -5.57 3.33
CA ASN A 608 -5.73 -6.05 2.15
C ASN A 608 -5.85 -5.00 1.06
N ILE A 609 -5.90 -5.47 -0.19
CA ILE A 609 -6.41 -4.70 -1.32
C ILE A 609 -7.77 -5.30 -1.69
N ILE A 610 -8.84 -4.52 -1.50
CA ILE A 610 -10.21 -5.04 -1.59
C ILE A 610 -10.94 -4.36 -2.74
N ILE A 611 -11.48 -5.17 -3.66
CA ILE A 611 -12.42 -4.67 -4.67
C ILE A 611 -13.75 -4.39 -3.97
N ALA A 612 -14.04 -3.10 -3.78
CA ALA A 612 -15.22 -2.66 -3.08
C ALA A 612 -16.50 -3.01 -3.85
N ASN A 613 -17.56 -3.38 -3.13
CA ASN A 613 -18.87 -3.63 -3.72
C ASN A 613 -19.54 -2.30 -4.10
N THR A 614 -19.15 -1.73 -5.22
CA THR A 614 -19.70 -0.48 -5.75
C THR A 614 -20.46 -0.71 -7.05
N THR A 615 -21.29 0.26 -7.39
CA THR A 615 -22.07 0.24 -8.62
C THR A 615 -21.18 0.17 -9.88
N PRO A 616 -20.09 0.95 -10.01
CA PRO A 616 -19.13 0.80 -11.10
C PRO A 616 -18.51 -0.61 -11.16
N ASN A 617 -18.13 -1.17 -10.01
CA ASN A 617 -17.55 -2.51 -9.90
C ASN A 617 -18.56 -3.66 -10.07
N GLY A 618 -19.75 -3.44 -10.65
CA GLY A 618 -20.67 -4.52 -11.00
C GLY A 618 -21.51 -5.09 -9.84
N ALA A 619 -21.65 -4.34 -8.74
CA ALA A 619 -22.51 -4.72 -7.60
C ALA A 619 -23.91 -5.22 -8.02
N ARG A 620 -24.45 -6.12 -7.19
CA ARG A 620 -25.80 -6.71 -7.34
C ARG A 620 -26.00 -7.41 -8.67
N ASN A 621 -25.13 -8.35 -9.00
CA ASN A 621 -25.17 -9.11 -10.25
C ASN A 621 -25.23 -8.20 -11.49
N ARG A 622 -24.45 -7.12 -11.48
CA ARG A 622 -24.41 -6.09 -12.55
C ARG A 622 -25.78 -5.46 -12.85
N TYR A 623 -26.66 -5.31 -11.84
CA TYR A 623 -28.07 -4.92 -11.97
C TYR A 623 -28.35 -3.75 -12.95
N LEU A 624 -27.56 -2.68 -12.88
CA LEU A 624 -27.79 -1.47 -13.68
C LEU A 624 -27.25 -1.57 -15.12
N ASN A 625 -26.29 -2.45 -15.41
CA ASN A 625 -25.81 -2.70 -16.77
C ASN A 625 -25.16 -4.10 -16.87
N PRO A 626 -25.96 -5.16 -17.11
CA PRO A 626 -25.51 -6.54 -17.02
C PRO A 626 -24.41 -6.96 -18.00
N SER A 627 -24.25 -6.20 -19.10
CA SER A 627 -23.42 -6.59 -20.24
C SER A 627 -22.06 -5.89 -20.31
N SER A 628 -21.76 -4.95 -19.42
CA SER A 628 -20.56 -4.09 -19.57
C SER A 628 -19.92 -3.62 -18.27
N ARG A 629 -20.17 -4.30 -17.13
CA ARG A 629 -19.57 -3.93 -15.83
C ARG A 629 -18.55 -4.97 -15.41
N HIS A 630 -17.30 -4.57 -15.56
CA HIS A 630 -16.07 -5.23 -15.14
C HIS A 630 -15.27 -4.17 -14.37
N ILE A 631 -14.30 -4.60 -13.56
CA ILE A 631 -13.29 -3.68 -13.03
C ILE A 631 -12.00 -3.83 -13.82
N VAL A 632 -11.39 -2.71 -14.17
CA VAL A 632 -10.06 -2.65 -14.79
C VAL A 632 -9.08 -2.09 -13.79
N ILE A 633 -7.93 -2.75 -13.66
CA ILE A 633 -6.86 -2.38 -12.74
C ILE A 633 -5.54 -2.40 -13.51
N ASN A 634 -4.90 -1.25 -13.65
CA ASN A 634 -3.51 -1.14 -14.07
C ASN A 634 -2.63 -0.81 -12.86
N GLY A 635 -1.67 -1.68 -12.53
CA GLY A 635 -0.73 -1.44 -11.43
C GLY A 635 -0.25 -2.70 -10.69
N ALA A 636 0.84 -2.55 -9.95
CA ALA A 636 1.39 -3.58 -9.08
C ALA A 636 0.75 -3.52 -7.68
N LEU A 637 0.21 -4.65 -7.23
CA LEU A 637 -0.55 -4.79 -6.00
C LEU A 637 0.24 -5.60 -4.98
N MET A 638 0.40 -5.09 -3.76
CA MET A 638 1.02 -5.78 -2.64
C MET A 638 0.16 -5.70 -1.37
N ALA A 639 -0.27 -6.85 -0.88
CA ALA A 639 -1.01 -7.02 0.37
C ALA A 639 -0.09 -7.69 1.41
N LEU A 640 0.41 -6.93 2.36
CA LEU A 640 1.53 -7.37 3.21
C LEU A 640 1.14 -8.34 4.33
N GLN A 641 -0.04 -8.18 4.91
CA GLN A 641 -0.57 -9.04 5.98
C GLN A 641 -1.87 -9.75 5.58
N GLY A 642 -2.33 -9.53 4.36
CA GLY A 642 -3.60 -10.04 3.87
C GLY A 642 -3.53 -10.37 2.39
N ALA A 643 -4.63 -10.14 1.68
CA ALA A 643 -4.78 -10.58 0.30
C ALA A 643 -5.34 -9.51 -0.64
N PHE A 644 -5.22 -9.78 -1.95
CA PHE A 644 -6.07 -9.15 -2.95
C PHE A 644 -7.39 -9.92 -3.03
N ILE A 645 -8.51 -9.29 -2.64
CA ILE A 645 -9.78 -10.01 -2.38
C ILE A 645 -11.00 -9.23 -2.89
N SER A 646 -12.06 -9.94 -3.27
CA SER A 646 -13.36 -9.31 -3.56
C SER A 646 -14.17 -9.09 -2.28
N HIS A 647 -14.91 -7.98 -2.19
CA HIS A 647 -15.82 -7.70 -1.07
C HIS A 647 -17.09 -8.57 -1.16
N TYR A 648 -16.96 -9.90 -1.07
CA TYR A 648 -18.04 -10.86 -1.29
C TYR A 648 -19.00 -11.01 -0.11
N TRP A 649 -18.61 -10.61 1.11
CA TRP A 649 -19.53 -10.64 2.27
C TRP A 649 -20.63 -9.57 2.17
N GLN A 650 -20.40 -8.51 1.40
CA GLN A 650 -21.44 -7.54 1.03
C GLN A 650 -22.17 -7.97 -0.26
N ASN A 651 -22.53 -9.24 -0.39
CA ASN A 651 -23.25 -9.76 -1.55
C ASN A 651 -24.75 -9.51 -1.48
N SER A 652 -25.42 -9.71 -2.61
CA SER A 652 -26.87 -9.60 -2.70
C SER A 652 -27.59 -10.95 -2.85
N VAL A 653 -26.97 -12.09 -2.62
CA VAL A 653 -27.61 -13.40 -2.85
C VAL A 653 -28.60 -13.77 -1.74
N GLN A 654 -29.86 -13.99 -2.12
CA GLN A 654 -30.86 -14.56 -1.24
C GLN A 654 -31.67 -15.64 -1.98
N SER A 655 -31.42 -16.90 -1.63
CA SER A 655 -32.03 -18.06 -2.30
C SER A 655 -32.55 -19.10 -1.32
N GLY A 656 -33.39 -20.02 -1.83
CA GLY A 656 -33.84 -21.17 -1.04
C GLY A 656 -32.72 -22.16 -0.69
N GLN A 657 -31.58 -22.11 -1.39
CA GLN A 657 -30.41 -22.94 -1.10
C GLN A 657 -29.44 -22.27 -0.13
N CYS A 658 -29.45 -20.94 -0.07
CA CYS A 658 -28.66 -20.15 0.88
C CYS A 658 -29.46 -18.92 1.34
N PHE A 659 -30.17 -19.09 2.45
CA PHE A 659 -31.09 -18.08 2.97
C PHE A 659 -30.35 -16.91 3.67
N TYR A 660 -29.16 -17.18 4.22
CA TYR A 660 -28.33 -16.23 4.96
C TYR A 660 -26.97 -15.98 4.29
N CYS A 661 -26.88 -16.10 2.95
CA CYS A 661 -25.63 -15.79 2.22
C CYS A 661 -25.31 -14.29 2.23
N ALA A 662 -26.32 -13.46 2.03
CA ALA A 662 -26.20 -12.01 2.04
C ALA A 662 -26.50 -11.37 3.40
N GLN A 663 -26.95 -12.14 4.40
CA GLN A 663 -27.44 -11.63 5.68
C GLN A 663 -26.57 -12.16 6.81
N PRO A 664 -26.45 -11.41 7.93
CA PRO A 664 -25.86 -11.96 9.14
C PRO A 664 -26.65 -13.16 9.63
N ASN A 665 -25.98 -14.01 10.39
CA ASN A 665 -26.62 -15.18 10.99
C ASN A 665 -27.65 -14.74 12.04
N PRO A 666 -28.93 -15.16 11.95
CA PRO A 666 -29.98 -14.75 12.88
C PRO A 666 -29.86 -15.37 14.29
N GLY A 667 -28.89 -16.26 14.50
CA GLY A 667 -28.61 -16.86 15.81
C GLY A 667 -27.66 -16.05 16.69
N ASP A 668 -27.29 -14.83 16.28
CA ASP A 668 -26.36 -13.91 16.96
C ASP A 668 -24.95 -14.50 17.20
N VAL A 669 -24.50 -15.42 16.34
CA VAL A 669 -23.14 -15.99 16.36
C VAL A 669 -22.42 -15.48 15.11
N TRP A 670 -21.68 -14.37 15.25
CA TRP A 670 -21.00 -13.69 14.16
C TRP A 670 -20.07 -14.63 13.37
N GLU A 671 -19.47 -15.62 14.05
CA GLU A 671 -18.57 -16.63 13.49
C GLU A 671 -19.21 -17.46 12.37
N ASN A 672 -20.53 -17.44 12.26
CA ASN A 672 -21.29 -18.20 11.26
C ASN A 672 -22.01 -17.28 10.25
N SER A 673 -21.75 -15.98 10.28
CA SER A 673 -22.32 -15.02 9.32
C SER A 673 -21.55 -15.09 8.01
N LEU A 674 -22.25 -15.31 6.88
CA LEU A 674 -21.62 -15.30 5.55
C LEU A 674 -21.67 -13.93 4.89
N GLY A 675 -22.64 -13.10 5.25
CA GLY A 675 -22.74 -11.75 4.75
C GLY A 675 -23.05 -10.75 5.84
N ASP A 676 -22.80 -9.48 5.52
CA ASP A 676 -23.02 -8.35 6.42
C ASP A 676 -24.43 -7.78 6.34
N GLY A 677 -25.31 -8.28 5.46
CA GLY A 677 -26.66 -7.73 5.31
C GLY A 677 -26.78 -6.54 4.35
N ARG A 678 -25.67 -5.89 4.01
CA ARG A 678 -25.68 -4.55 3.43
C ARG A 678 -25.77 -4.57 1.91
N GLY A 679 -25.39 -5.67 1.26
CA GLY A 679 -25.41 -5.79 -0.21
C GLY A 679 -26.80 -5.60 -0.87
N GLY A 680 -27.90 -5.86 -0.15
CA GLY A 680 -29.26 -5.56 -0.61
C GLY A 680 -29.70 -4.11 -0.39
N HIS A 681 -29.00 -3.36 0.45
CA HIS A 681 -29.31 -1.97 0.83
C HIS A 681 -28.31 -0.96 0.26
N ARG A 682 -27.27 -1.44 -0.43
CA ARG A 682 -26.29 -0.64 -1.15
C ARG A 682 -26.45 -0.85 -2.67
N ASN A 683 -26.00 0.12 -3.47
CA ASN A 683 -25.97 0.06 -4.94
C ASN A 683 -27.35 -0.13 -5.65
N PRO A 684 -28.28 0.84 -5.59
CA PRO A 684 -28.22 2.14 -4.90
C PRO A 684 -28.59 2.03 -3.42
N VAL A 685 -28.33 3.10 -2.66
CA VAL A 685 -28.68 3.19 -1.23
C VAL A 685 -30.19 3.00 -1.05
N ARG A 686 -30.58 2.16 -0.10
CA ARG A 686 -31.96 1.92 0.32
C ARG A 686 -32.07 2.04 1.83
N ASP A 687 -33.18 2.60 2.28
CA ASP A 687 -33.57 2.68 3.69
C ASP A 687 -33.61 1.27 4.33
N GLU A 688 -33.16 1.16 5.57
CA GLU A 688 -33.09 -0.10 6.32
C GLU A 688 -34.45 -0.58 6.81
N GLY A 689 -35.39 0.33 7.02
CA GLY A 689 -36.78 0.00 7.33
C GLY A 689 -37.51 -0.65 6.15
N LEU A 690 -36.93 -0.63 4.96
CA LEU A 690 -37.42 -1.33 3.79
C LEU A 690 -36.71 -2.68 3.60
N PRO A 691 -37.37 -3.71 3.08
CA PRO A 691 -36.68 -4.93 2.68
C PRO A 691 -35.55 -4.64 1.68
N GLY A 692 -34.38 -5.20 1.96
CA GLY A 692 -33.24 -5.20 1.05
C GLY A 692 -33.60 -5.83 -0.30
N ALA A 693 -32.94 -5.35 -1.34
CA ALA A 693 -33.18 -5.77 -2.71
C ALA A 693 -32.12 -6.79 -3.16
N TYR A 694 -32.39 -8.06 -2.88
CA TYR A 694 -31.50 -9.18 -3.15
C TYR A 694 -31.67 -9.75 -4.57
N THR A 695 -30.59 -10.29 -5.11
CA THR A 695 -30.55 -11.13 -6.30
C THR A 695 -30.91 -12.57 -5.93
N ASN A 696 -31.26 -13.38 -6.94
CA ASN A 696 -31.73 -14.75 -6.71
C ASN A 696 -30.58 -15.66 -6.23
N ASN A 697 -30.01 -16.46 -7.14
CA ASN A 697 -29.01 -17.47 -6.78
C ASN A 697 -27.57 -17.02 -7.06
N GLN A 698 -27.33 -15.80 -7.56
CA GLN A 698 -26.02 -15.34 -8.04
C GLN A 698 -25.83 -13.84 -7.79
N ASP A 699 -24.58 -13.45 -7.53
CA ASP A 699 -24.07 -12.08 -7.50
C ASP A 699 -22.76 -12.03 -8.31
N ASN A 700 -22.87 -12.31 -9.62
CA ASN A 700 -21.74 -12.26 -10.54
C ASN A 700 -21.50 -10.80 -10.97
N ARG A 701 -20.36 -10.27 -10.54
CA ARG A 701 -19.96 -8.87 -10.68
C ARG A 701 -19.11 -8.60 -11.92
N GLY A 702 -18.94 -9.60 -12.80
CA GLY A 702 -18.18 -9.52 -14.03
C GLY A 702 -16.78 -10.10 -13.89
N LYS A 703 -15.81 -9.44 -14.52
CA LYS A 703 -14.40 -9.84 -14.55
C LYS A 703 -13.54 -8.80 -13.84
N VAL A 704 -12.44 -9.25 -13.24
CA VAL A 704 -11.31 -8.39 -12.89
C VAL A 704 -10.33 -8.46 -14.05
N ASN A 705 -10.24 -7.38 -14.82
CA ASN A 705 -9.19 -7.23 -15.83
C ASN A 705 -8.00 -6.56 -15.16
N LEU A 706 -6.99 -7.33 -14.78
CA LEU A 706 -5.76 -6.82 -14.18
C LEU A 706 -4.66 -6.82 -15.24
N TRP A 707 -3.98 -5.69 -15.39
CA TRP A 707 -2.68 -5.61 -16.05
C TRP A 707 -1.66 -5.09 -15.04
N GLY A 708 -0.83 -5.98 -14.52
CA GLY A 708 0.04 -5.62 -13.41
C GLY A 708 0.65 -6.80 -12.69
N SER A 709 0.66 -6.73 -11.36
CA SER A 709 1.29 -7.72 -10.47
C SER A 709 0.42 -7.90 -9.24
N ILE A 710 0.34 -9.11 -8.70
CA ILE A 710 -0.32 -9.45 -7.44
C ILE A 710 0.71 -10.08 -6.51
N VAL A 711 0.88 -9.50 -5.33
CA VAL A 711 1.76 -10.01 -4.27
C VAL A 711 0.96 -10.04 -2.97
N GLN A 712 0.81 -11.20 -2.34
CA GLN A 712 -0.06 -11.36 -1.18
C GLN A 712 0.50 -12.35 -0.15
N GLN A 713 0.06 -12.21 1.11
CA GLN A 713 0.39 -13.12 2.20
C GLN A 713 -0.30 -14.48 2.00
N GLU A 714 -1.59 -14.46 1.70
CA GLU A 714 -2.43 -15.63 1.49
C GLU A 714 -3.34 -15.41 0.28
N ARG A 715 -3.92 -16.49 -0.27
CA ARG A 715 -4.71 -16.40 -1.49
C ARG A 715 -6.09 -15.82 -1.24
N GLY A 716 -6.33 -14.59 -1.73
CA GLY A 716 -7.64 -13.96 -1.64
C GLY A 716 -8.68 -14.55 -2.60
N TYR A 717 -9.92 -14.70 -2.12
CA TYR A 717 -11.05 -15.10 -2.95
C TYR A 717 -11.50 -13.98 -3.90
N MET A 718 -11.48 -14.26 -5.20
CA MET A 718 -12.19 -13.43 -6.19
C MET A 718 -13.64 -13.84 -6.35
N MET A 719 -13.93 -15.14 -6.26
CA MET A 719 -15.25 -15.72 -6.45
C MET A 719 -15.53 -16.81 -5.42
N ARG A 720 -16.76 -16.82 -4.89
CA ARG A 720 -17.29 -17.79 -3.94
C ARG A 720 -18.51 -18.49 -4.54
N ASN A 721 -18.55 -19.81 -4.43
CA ASN A 721 -19.65 -20.66 -4.88
C ASN A 721 -19.61 -22.03 -4.17
N ASN A 722 -20.45 -22.98 -4.63
CA ASN A 722 -20.48 -24.35 -4.14
C ASN A 722 -19.46 -25.24 -4.90
N PRO A 723 -18.63 -26.06 -4.22
CA PRO A 723 -18.65 -26.40 -2.79
C PRO A 723 -18.04 -25.32 -1.89
N GLY A 724 -18.69 -25.05 -0.76
CA GLY A 724 -18.25 -24.04 0.19
C GLY A 724 -19.40 -23.64 1.12
N PRO A 725 -19.18 -22.65 2.01
CA PRO A 725 -20.26 -22.14 2.86
C PRO A 725 -21.35 -21.44 2.05
N TYR A 726 -21.03 -20.94 0.85
CA TYR A 726 -21.97 -20.39 -0.11
C TYR A 726 -22.56 -21.50 -0.97
N THR A 727 -23.72 -22.01 -0.56
CA THR A 727 -24.46 -23.08 -1.26
C THR A 727 -25.31 -22.57 -2.44
N SER A 728 -25.05 -21.35 -2.90
CA SER A 728 -25.67 -20.69 -4.06
C SER A 728 -24.79 -20.80 -5.31
N GLY A 729 -25.17 -20.10 -6.39
CA GLY A 729 -24.27 -19.82 -7.51
C GLY A 729 -23.26 -18.72 -7.17
N ASP A 730 -22.52 -18.30 -8.21
CA ASP A 730 -21.33 -17.46 -8.10
C ASP A 730 -21.56 -16.08 -7.47
N ILE A 731 -20.66 -15.72 -6.57
CA ILE A 731 -20.58 -14.43 -5.86
C ILE A 731 -19.17 -13.88 -6.06
N GLY A 732 -19.04 -12.71 -6.68
CA GLY A 732 -17.75 -12.07 -6.94
C GLY A 732 -17.41 -12.00 -8.42
N TYR A 733 -16.15 -12.22 -8.77
CA TYR A 733 -15.61 -11.95 -10.12
C TYR A 733 -14.86 -13.15 -10.71
N GLU A 734 -15.03 -13.33 -12.01
CA GLU A 734 -14.09 -14.08 -12.84
C GLU A 734 -12.75 -13.32 -12.95
N LYS A 735 -11.65 -14.04 -13.17
CA LYS A 735 -10.30 -13.47 -13.28
C LYS A 735 -9.94 -13.31 -14.76
N ASN A 736 -9.22 -12.24 -15.08
CA ASN A 736 -8.60 -12.02 -16.38
C ASN A 736 -7.30 -11.25 -16.14
N TYR A 737 -6.20 -11.99 -15.97
CA TYR A 737 -4.99 -11.55 -15.30
C TYR A 737 -3.82 -11.54 -16.28
N HIS A 738 -3.35 -10.33 -16.61
CA HIS A 738 -2.25 -10.08 -17.52
C HIS A 738 -1.09 -9.38 -16.80
N TYR A 739 0.14 -9.70 -17.21
CA TYR A 739 1.32 -9.07 -16.64
C TYR A 739 1.68 -7.78 -17.37
N ASP A 740 1.95 -6.72 -16.60
CA ASP A 740 2.50 -5.49 -17.15
C ASP A 740 4.03 -5.60 -17.26
N TYR A 741 4.52 -5.96 -18.44
CA TYR A 741 5.96 -6.06 -18.72
C TYR A 741 6.73 -4.75 -18.50
N ASN A 742 6.08 -3.58 -18.48
CA ASN A 742 6.74 -2.31 -18.15
C ASN A 742 7.29 -2.30 -16.73
N LEU A 743 6.73 -3.10 -15.81
CA LEU A 743 7.18 -3.19 -14.41
C LEU A 743 8.63 -3.69 -14.27
N LEU A 744 9.13 -4.46 -15.25
CA LEU A 744 10.52 -4.93 -15.25
C LEU A 744 11.53 -3.81 -15.50
N ASP A 745 11.13 -2.82 -16.31
CA ASP A 745 11.99 -1.69 -16.69
C ASP A 745 11.76 -0.48 -15.77
N ASN A 746 10.49 -0.21 -15.46
CA ASN A 746 10.00 0.95 -14.71
C ASN A 746 9.07 0.51 -13.56
N PRO A 747 9.63 -0.05 -12.47
CA PRO A 747 8.85 -0.45 -11.30
C PRO A 747 8.22 0.78 -10.61
N PRO A 748 7.14 0.59 -9.82
CA PRO A 748 6.56 1.67 -9.06
C PRO A 748 7.59 2.33 -8.11
N PRO A 749 7.45 3.64 -7.82
CA PRO A 749 8.37 4.36 -6.94
C PRO A 749 8.58 3.65 -5.60
N TYR A 750 9.83 3.29 -5.29
CA TYR A 750 10.20 2.59 -4.05
C TYR A 750 9.42 1.30 -3.75
N TYR A 751 8.91 0.62 -4.79
CA TYR A 751 8.23 -0.67 -4.62
C TYR A 751 9.16 -1.69 -3.93
N PRO A 752 8.65 -2.54 -3.00
CA PRO A 752 9.52 -3.35 -2.16
C PRO A 752 10.39 -4.35 -2.93
N ASP A 753 11.66 -4.39 -2.55
CA ASP A 753 12.65 -5.31 -3.10
C ASP A 753 12.63 -6.68 -2.38
N GLN A 754 13.07 -7.73 -3.07
CA GLN A 754 13.27 -9.05 -2.47
C GLN A 754 14.53 -9.06 -1.59
N SER A 755 14.49 -9.81 -0.49
CA SER A 755 15.60 -9.98 0.43
C SER A 755 15.87 -11.44 0.79
N THR A 756 17.13 -11.75 1.05
CA THR A 756 17.58 -13.04 1.59
C THR A 756 17.39 -13.11 3.11
N VAL A 757 17.53 -14.31 3.69
CA VAL A 757 17.41 -14.55 5.16
C VAL A 757 18.38 -13.75 6.02
N SER A 758 19.43 -13.21 5.40
CA SER A 758 20.40 -12.34 6.06
C SER A 758 20.03 -10.85 5.98
N GLY A 759 18.84 -10.52 5.46
CA GLY A 759 18.37 -9.14 5.24
C GLY A 759 19.05 -8.44 4.06
N VAL A 760 19.65 -9.20 3.14
CA VAL A 760 20.44 -8.67 2.01
C VAL A 760 19.58 -8.63 0.75
N ILE A 761 19.62 -7.52 0.01
CA ILE A 761 18.85 -7.32 -1.21
C ILE A 761 19.27 -8.33 -2.29
N VAL A 762 18.30 -8.91 -2.99
CA VAL A 762 18.54 -9.78 -4.14
C VAL A 762 18.83 -8.91 -5.37
N LEU A 763 19.97 -9.16 -6.04
CA LEU A 763 20.40 -8.41 -7.21
C LEU A 763 20.35 -9.26 -8.49
N LYS A 764 19.90 -8.67 -9.59
CA LYS A 764 19.93 -9.27 -10.94
C LYS A 764 20.90 -8.52 -11.84
N ILE A 765 21.58 -9.25 -12.72
CA ILE A 765 22.48 -8.65 -13.70
C ILE A 765 21.65 -7.87 -14.73
N LYS A 766 21.93 -6.57 -14.85
CA LYS A 766 21.35 -5.70 -15.87
C LYS A 766 22.25 -5.60 -17.09
N SER A 767 23.54 -5.40 -16.87
CA SER A 767 24.49 -5.27 -17.96
C SER A 767 25.86 -5.82 -17.60
N TYR A 768 26.58 -6.28 -18.62
CA TYR A 768 27.93 -6.78 -18.48
C TYR A 768 28.69 -6.47 -19.77
N GLY A 769 29.91 -5.96 -19.64
CA GLY A 769 30.67 -5.64 -20.84
C GLY A 769 32.07 -5.11 -20.61
N THR A 770 32.78 -4.95 -21.71
CA THR A 770 34.05 -4.23 -21.74
C THR A 770 33.75 -2.74 -21.80
N GLN A 771 34.40 -1.95 -20.95
CA GLN A 771 34.36 -0.51 -21.12
C GLN A 771 35.18 -0.18 -22.38
N PRO A 772 34.60 0.49 -23.40
CA PRO A 772 35.39 0.89 -24.56
C PRO A 772 36.52 1.79 -24.07
N GLY A 773 37.75 1.36 -24.34
CA GLY A 773 38.95 2.10 -23.95
C GLY A 773 38.92 3.49 -24.57
N SER A 774 39.10 4.51 -23.74
CA SER A 774 39.41 5.88 -24.16
C SER A 774 40.68 5.95 -24.98
#